data_AF-A0A291M013-F1
#
_entry.id   AF-A0A291M013-F1
#
_cell.length_a   1.000
_cell.length_b   1.000
_cell.length_c   1.000
_cell.angle_alpha   90.00
_cell.angle_beta   90.00
_cell.angle_gamma   90.00
#
_symmetry.space_group_name_H-M   'P 1'
#
loop_
_entity.id
_entity.type
_entity.pdbx_description
1 polymer ?
#
loop_
_entity_poly.entity_id
_entity_poly.type
_entity_poly.pdbx_seq_one_letter_code
_entity_poly.pdbx_strand_id
1 'polypeptide(L)'
;MTVQGSHRQGRGRPQVAPRHSDGTRKVGAVANARNSPDATQAPQTAPPAAQHSRSDKAATDSAPQPPTAPRLATVSEPAAIRRFRVRQLDAPGRAALRSCLRDARADAHDASAALLLVFDVPLAGVADADLAALATEIELAAPPVFALIETDLSGAAAELTLAARARIARSGATLAFDAVRLALPPGAGASQRLPRLVGAEAALELLCSGLRIDAATAEVLGVVDLVTEARLAPVVRHLARAALPPARARREGITEPLSFQKAIAAARTRSAPPLGPPDLPPVARDMVVGQIIDGIESAVLLGFDAALNREATLFEEAFDGPVAPALVHLDRAWPERAARAGASSAPDLLTRIALTGGGSRGATLAAAATLAGLGVLLADPSAPHLSLAETRTRRALEPLLAEGRSGAERLEVQQGWDALRGLPMVIETLPGHAAARPALLADLAAATTQDAADDPATVLVSGSDRPDLDQLADALPAEARARLIGLRLPGLRLPDLRLQGMRLPEIRQGGDAARSGVVEIIAGNATGPEAIHMAQELAHALALPWLLVGPVEGFISERLLWALRIGADSCLDAGARPAEVDAAVLRAGFALRPYRQIDALGLGGAEADRARLQDATTGALPQTGLAGALWRLGWTGRLAGLGYYDYATAMPTEHPDIGMVLDSVRTGRGRRAQGLTPGQIVNRCLLAVTVEAARLLAEHRVTDARALDLAAVRGTGLPAHTGGPLHWAGRRGLLRVKSELSRLAQEEGAFWQPPALIADLVKHGRRFEDLPAQDVNLTPRAEA
;
A
#
# COMPACT_ATOMS: atom_id res chain seq x y z
N MET A 1 -64.24 11.37 0.34
CA MET A 1 -64.64 11.86 1.68
C MET A 1 -63.34 12.04 2.47
N THR A 2 -62.67 13.19 2.54
CA THR A 2 -63.03 14.61 2.26
C THR A 2 -63.74 15.36 3.40
N VAL A 3 -62.96 15.81 4.40
CA VAL A 3 -63.21 16.87 5.42
C VAL A 3 -61.79 17.35 5.81
N GLN A 4 -61.23 18.55 5.54
CA GLN A 4 -61.59 19.98 5.82
C GLN A 4 -61.78 20.28 7.32
N GLY A 5 -60.81 20.80 8.07
CA GLY A 5 -60.14 22.12 8.01
C GLY A 5 -59.65 22.49 9.44
N SER A 6 -59.15 23.67 9.81
CA SER A 6 -58.84 24.92 9.09
C SER A 6 -57.90 25.83 9.91
N HIS A 7 -57.18 26.74 9.25
CA HIS A 7 -56.29 27.82 9.73
C HIS A 7 -56.30 28.32 11.20
N ARG A 8 -55.11 28.74 11.66
CA ARG A 8 -54.88 30.15 12.07
C ARG A 8 -53.44 30.62 11.80
N GLN A 9 -53.24 31.94 11.72
CA GLN A 9 -51.95 32.61 11.44
C GLN A 9 -51.36 33.27 12.69
N GLY A 10 -50.04 33.48 12.70
CA GLY A 10 -49.35 34.38 13.64
C GLY A 10 -48.07 34.93 13.00
N ARG A 11 -47.85 36.25 13.04
CA ARG A 11 -46.67 36.93 12.46
C ARG A 11 -45.75 37.43 13.57
N GLY A 12 -44.43 37.46 13.32
CA GLY A 12 -43.47 38.14 14.21
C GLY A 12 -42.04 38.15 13.66
N ARG A 13 -41.65 39.24 12.98
CA ARG A 13 -40.22 39.64 12.86
C ARG A 13 -39.87 40.57 14.03
N PRO A 14 -38.58 40.70 14.35
CA PRO A 14 -38.02 42.05 14.23
C PRO A 14 -36.68 42.10 13.48
N GLN A 15 -36.45 43.23 12.81
CA GLN A 15 -35.11 43.80 12.56
C GLN A 15 -35.04 45.11 13.38
N VAL A 16 -33.84 45.58 13.72
CA VAL A 16 -33.38 46.98 13.52
C VAL A 16 -31.99 47.19 14.17
N ALA A 17 -31.00 47.45 13.29
CA ALA A 17 -29.89 48.41 13.36
C ALA A 17 -28.90 48.49 14.57
N PRO A 18 -27.68 49.03 14.36
CA PRO A 18 -26.56 48.95 15.32
C PRO A 18 -26.26 50.25 16.10
N ARG A 19 -25.24 50.22 16.97
CA ARG A 19 -24.58 51.41 17.55
C ARG A 19 -23.04 51.27 17.57
N HIS A 20 -22.37 52.42 17.69
CA HIS A 20 -20.92 52.66 17.52
C HIS A 20 -20.15 52.79 18.85
N SER A 21 -18.85 53.17 18.74
CA SER A 21 -17.91 53.73 19.73
C SER A 21 -17.17 52.71 20.63
N ASP A 22 -15.89 52.89 20.99
CA ASP A 22 -14.83 53.76 20.42
C ASP A 22 -13.42 53.22 20.81
N GLY A 23 -12.32 53.67 20.18
CA GLY A 23 -10.99 53.09 20.47
C GLY A 23 -9.75 53.58 19.70
N THR A 24 -9.49 54.90 19.66
CA THR A 24 -8.44 55.53 18.85
C THR A 24 -6.97 55.16 19.14
N ARG A 25 -6.12 55.06 18.09
CA ARG A 25 -4.88 55.86 17.82
C ARG A 25 -4.20 55.39 16.50
N LYS A 26 -4.24 56.21 15.43
CA LYS A 26 -3.15 57.11 14.94
C LYS A 26 -1.77 56.42 14.75
N VAL A 27 -1.24 56.18 13.54
CA VAL A 27 -0.98 57.02 12.32
C VAL A 27 0.40 57.69 12.33
N GLY A 28 1.16 57.47 11.25
CA GLY A 28 2.30 58.28 10.82
C GLY A 28 2.58 58.08 9.32
N ALA A 29 2.45 59.13 8.50
CA ALA A 29 2.68 59.10 7.05
C ALA A 29 2.95 60.51 6.48
N VAL A 30 3.92 60.63 5.56
CA VAL A 30 4.31 61.82 4.76
C VAL A 30 4.93 61.22 3.46
N ALA A 31 4.40 61.37 2.24
CA ALA A 31 4.36 62.55 1.34
C ALA A 31 5.76 63.08 0.95
N ASN A 32 6.11 63.56 -0.26
CA ASN A 32 5.42 63.88 -1.53
C ASN A 32 6.48 63.74 -2.69
N ALA A 33 6.20 63.23 -3.91
CA ALA A 33 5.44 63.75 -5.06
C ALA A 33 6.23 64.65 -6.06
N ARG A 34 5.75 64.75 -7.32
CA ARG A 34 6.25 65.51 -8.51
C ARG A 34 7.35 64.80 -9.36
N ASN A 35 7.50 64.99 -10.69
CA ASN A 35 6.64 65.53 -11.77
C ASN A 35 7.16 65.06 -13.16
N SER A 36 6.32 65.12 -14.19
CA SER A 36 6.66 65.13 -15.65
C SER A 36 6.48 66.57 -16.21
N PRO A 37 6.75 66.94 -17.49
CA PRO A 37 7.09 66.18 -18.72
C PRO A 37 8.49 66.60 -19.29
N ASP A 38 8.89 66.65 -20.58
CA ASP A 38 8.23 66.52 -21.91
C ASP A 38 9.24 66.11 -23.03
N ALA A 39 8.84 66.21 -24.32
CA ALA A 39 9.51 65.68 -25.51
C ALA A 39 10.27 66.70 -26.40
N THR A 40 11.15 66.21 -27.30
CA THR A 40 11.32 66.77 -28.67
C THR A 40 12.08 65.86 -29.67
N GLN A 41 11.44 65.56 -30.81
CA GLN A 41 11.94 65.51 -32.21
C GLN A 41 13.03 64.51 -32.71
N ALA A 42 12.89 64.19 -34.02
CA ALA A 42 13.78 63.45 -34.94
C ALA A 42 13.96 64.35 -36.22
N PRO A 43 14.39 63.93 -37.47
CA PRO A 43 14.69 62.60 -38.04
C PRO A 43 15.86 62.52 -39.09
N GLN A 44 15.93 61.41 -39.86
CA GLN A 44 16.59 61.25 -41.21
C GLN A 44 18.16 61.30 -41.25
N THR A 45 18.93 60.76 -42.22
CA THR A 45 18.72 60.03 -43.51
C THR A 45 19.94 59.13 -43.88
N ALA A 46 19.89 58.37 -44.98
CA ALA A 46 21.01 57.61 -45.62
C ALA A 46 20.97 57.82 -47.18
N PRO A 47 21.75 57.14 -48.09
CA PRO A 47 22.92 56.23 -47.97
C PRO A 47 24.19 56.86 -48.65
N PRO A 48 24.74 56.56 -49.87
CA PRO A 48 25.00 55.31 -50.64
C PRO A 48 26.41 55.15 -51.33
N ALA A 49 26.74 53.91 -51.76
CA ALA A 49 27.74 53.51 -52.81
C ALA A 49 29.26 53.75 -52.53
N ALA A 50 30.27 53.18 -53.22
CA ALA A 50 30.47 52.25 -54.38
C ALA A 50 31.93 51.66 -54.29
N GLN A 51 32.55 50.74 -55.08
CA GLN A 51 32.33 49.77 -56.20
C GLN A 51 33.62 48.86 -56.29
N HIS A 52 33.92 47.90 -57.18
CA HIS A 52 33.32 47.26 -58.39
C HIS A 52 33.33 45.70 -58.16
N SER A 53 33.71 44.68 -58.96
CA SER A 53 34.10 44.32 -60.36
C SER A 53 33.85 42.78 -60.53
N ARG A 54 33.26 42.21 -61.59
CA ARG A 54 33.79 41.80 -62.93
C ARG A 54 35.08 40.93 -62.94
N SER A 55 35.19 39.84 -63.71
CA SER A 55 34.22 39.01 -64.47
C SER A 55 34.86 37.68 -64.94
N ASP A 56 34.07 36.66 -65.34
CA ASP A 56 34.10 36.06 -66.69
C ASP A 56 33.20 34.80 -66.85
N LYS A 57 33.04 34.33 -68.09
CA LYS A 57 32.20 33.18 -68.49
C LYS A 57 33.03 32.05 -69.09
N ALA A 58 32.68 30.80 -68.76
CA ALA A 58 32.82 29.65 -69.63
C ALA A 58 31.68 28.66 -69.34
N ALA A 59 31.24 27.89 -70.34
CA ALA A 59 30.21 26.86 -70.19
C ALA A 59 30.57 25.63 -71.01
N THR A 60 30.50 24.45 -70.39
CA THR A 60 30.64 23.13 -71.04
C THR A 60 29.77 22.12 -70.32
N ASP A 61 29.19 21.21 -71.08
CA ASP A 61 28.23 20.21 -70.65
C ASP A 61 28.80 19.14 -69.69
N SER A 62 27.97 18.63 -68.77
CA SER A 62 28.07 17.26 -68.22
C SER A 62 26.92 16.94 -67.26
N ALA A 63 26.37 15.73 -67.38
CA ALA A 63 25.27 15.22 -66.55
C ALA A 63 25.72 14.92 -65.10
N PRO A 64 24.80 14.95 -64.11
CA PRO A 64 25.18 14.90 -62.70
C PRO A 64 25.70 13.53 -62.25
N GLN A 65 26.91 13.52 -61.66
CA GLN A 65 27.28 12.46 -60.72
C GLN A 65 26.49 12.63 -59.42
N PRO A 66 26.12 11.54 -58.71
CA PRO A 66 25.48 11.64 -57.41
C PRO A 66 26.43 12.32 -56.40
N PRO A 67 25.93 13.19 -55.51
CA PRO A 67 26.76 13.81 -54.47
C PRO A 67 27.30 12.71 -53.56
N THR A 68 28.62 12.54 -53.57
CA THR A 68 29.31 11.63 -52.67
C THR A 68 29.08 12.07 -51.22
N ALA A 69 28.92 11.09 -50.31
CA ALA A 69 28.64 11.38 -48.91
C ALA A 69 29.68 12.35 -48.34
N PRO A 70 29.27 13.41 -47.61
CA PRO A 70 30.20 14.39 -47.08
C PRO A 70 31.21 13.67 -46.18
N ARG A 71 32.50 13.84 -46.48
CA ARG A 71 33.58 13.24 -45.70
C ARG A 71 33.39 13.61 -44.23
N LEU A 72 33.35 12.60 -43.36
CA LEU A 72 33.32 12.78 -41.92
C LEU A 72 34.55 13.58 -41.48
N ALA A 73 34.37 14.89 -41.30
CA ALA A 73 35.35 15.73 -40.64
C ALA A 73 35.56 15.17 -39.23
N THR A 74 36.81 14.86 -38.89
CA THR A 74 37.20 14.27 -37.60
C THR A 74 37.13 15.32 -36.50
N VAL A 75 35.91 15.62 -36.04
CA VAL A 75 35.64 16.50 -34.92
C VAL A 75 35.78 15.70 -33.62
N SER A 76 36.85 15.98 -32.89
CA SER A 76 37.21 15.61 -31.51
C SER A 76 36.21 14.75 -30.72
N GLU A 77 36.68 13.59 -30.24
CA GLU A 77 36.12 12.89 -29.08
C GLU A 77 37.03 13.09 -27.85
N PRO A 78 36.52 12.92 -26.60
CA PRO A 78 35.14 12.57 -26.23
C PRO A 78 34.40 13.67 -25.45
N ALA A 79 33.10 13.80 -25.72
CA ALA A 79 32.17 14.61 -24.92
C ALA A 79 31.99 14.05 -23.49
N ALA A 80 31.92 14.92 -22.48
CA ALA A 80 31.80 14.54 -21.08
C ALA A 80 30.36 14.12 -20.70
N ILE A 81 29.98 12.86 -20.99
CA ILE A 81 28.76 12.26 -20.42
C ILE A 81 29.07 11.70 -19.03
N ARG A 82 28.78 12.51 -18.01
CA ARG A 82 28.80 12.08 -16.60
C ARG A 82 27.59 11.16 -16.35
N ARG A 83 27.76 10.11 -15.56
CA ARG A 83 26.68 9.16 -15.20
C ARG A 83 26.55 9.08 -13.69
N PHE A 84 25.32 9.04 -13.19
CA PHE A 84 25.01 8.82 -11.79
C PHE A 84 23.91 7.76 -11.66
N ARG A 85 24.13 6.72 -10.85
CA ARG A 85 23.13 5.67 -10.60
C ARG A 85 22.23 6.08 -9.43
N VAL A 86 20.96 6.31 -9.71
CA VAL A 86 19.95 6.67 -8.70
C VAL A 86 19.35 5.38 -8.15
N ARG A 87 19.88 4.91 -7.02
CA ARG A 87 19.47 3.64 -6.39
C ARG A 87 18.68 3.79 -5.09
N GLN A 88 18.60 5.00 -4.56
CA GLN A 88 17.88 5.35 -3.33
C GLN A 88 17.54 6.85 -3.35
N LEU A 89 16.40 7.23 -2.77
CA LEU A 89 15.93 8.62 -2.62
C LEU A 89 15.81 9.04 -1.15
N ASP A 90 16.66 8.46 -0.30
CA ASP A 90 16.88 8.89 1.07
C ASP A 90 17.86 10.09 1.12
N ALA A 91 18.11 10.64 2.31
CA ALA A 91 19.00 11.79 2.46
C ALA A 91 20.44 11.54 1.93
N PRO A 92 21.10 10.37 2.21
CA PRO A 92 22.34 9.98 1.54
C PRO A 92 22.29 9.99 0.01
N GLY A 93 21.28 9.35 -0.61
CA GLY A 93 21.14 9.29 -2.07
C GLY A 93 20.97 10.68 -2.71
N ARG A 94 20.14 11.53 -2.09
CA ARG A 94 19.93 12.92 -2.51
C ARG A 94 21.18 13.77 -2.35
N ALA A 95 21.92 13.62 -1.25
CA ALA A 95 23.18 14.34 -1.03
C ALA A 95 24.24 13.97 -2.07
N ALA A 96 24.35 12.69 -2.42
CA ALA A 96 25.23 12.20 -3.48
C ALA A 96 24.83 12.75 -4.86
N LEU A 97 23.53 12.73 -5.19
CA LEU A 97 23.00 13.30 -6.44
C LEU A 97 23.26 14.82 -6.53
N ARG A 98 23.04 15.57 -5.45
CA ARG A 98 23.41 16.99 -5.37
C ARG A 98 24.90 17.24 -5.56
N SER A 99 25.76 16.35 -5.08
CA SER A 99 27.20 16.46 -5.39
C SER A 99 27.46 16.25 -6.87
N CYS A 100 26.89 15.21 -7.48
CA CYS A 100 27.06 14.96 -8.90
C CYS A 100 26.53 16.11 -9.79
N LEU A 101 25.45 16.78 -9.39
CA LEU A 101 24.93 17.99 -10.06
C LEU A 101 25.92 19.18 -9.94
N ARG A 102 26.56 19.37 -8.79
CA ARG A 102 27.62 20.39 -8.62
C ARG A 102 28.87 20.06 -9.44
N ASP A 103 29.28 18.79 -9.44
CA ASP A 103 30.46 18.33 -10.18
C ASP A 103 30.25 18.45 -11.69
N ALA A 104 29.06 18.06 -12.17
CA ALA A 104 28.66 18.24 -13.57
C ALA A 104 28.70 19.71 -13.99
N ARG A 105 28.33 20.65 -13.09
CA ARG A 105 28.32 22.09 -13.40
C ARG A 105 29.71 22.66 -13.72
N ALA A 106 30.80 22.01 -13.30
CA ALA A 106 32.15 22.36 -13.77
C ALA A 106 32.37 22.01 -15.24
N ASP A 107 31.71 20.96 -15.74
CA ASP A 107 31.77 20.50 -17.14
C ASP A 107 30.89 21.37 -18.08
N ALA A 108 30.09 22.30 -17.54
CA ALA A 108 29.03 23.04 -18.25
C ALA A 108 29.50 24.03 -19.35
N HIS A 109 30.81 24.13 -19.61
CA HIS A 109 31.36 24.92 -20.72
C HIS A 109 31.50 24.10 -22.02
N ASP A 110 31.42 22.77 -21.96
CA ASP A 110 31.29 21.91 -23.14
C ASP A 110 29.80 21.80 -23.54
N ALA A 111 29.46 22.32 -24.73
CA ALA A 111 28.11 22.27 -25.29
C ALA A 111 27.63 20.84 -25.63
N SER A 112 28.48 19.83 -25.47
CA SER A 112 28.16 18.41 -25.62
C SER A 112 28.22 17.61 -24.31
N ALA A 113 28.54 18.24 -23.18
CA ALA A 113 28.47 17.63 -21.86
C ALA A 113 27.00 17.38 -21.45
N ALA A 114 26.78 16.33 -20.66
CA ALA A 114 25.47 15.96 -20.14
C ALA A 114 25.61 15.11 -18.87
N LEU A 115 24.64 15.22 -17.96
CA LEU A 115 24.48 14.29 -16.84
C LEU A 115 23.38 13.28 -17.16
N LEU A 116 23.72 11.99 -17.15
CA LEU A 116 22.76 10.90 -17.28
C LEU A 116 22.47 10.30 -15.90
N LEU A 117 21.23 10.49 -15.43
CA LEU A 117 20.70 9.78 -14.26
C LEU A 117 20.22 8.40 -14.72
N VAL A 118 20.79 7.35 -14.13
CA VAL A 118 20.54 5.96 -14.47
C VAL A 118 19.75 5.31 -13.34
N PHE A 119 18.54 4.89 -13.64
CA PHE A 119 17.67 4.14 -12.75
C PHE A 119 17.80 2.65 -13.12
N ASP A 120 18.79 1.99 -12.53
CA ASP A 120 19.14 0.58 -12.79
C ASP A 120 18.72 -0.39 -11.68
N VAL A 121 17.96 0.10 -10.69
CA VAL A 121 17.29 -0.70 -9.67
C VAL A 121 15.85 -0.19 -9.46
N PRO A 122 14.93 -1.06 -9.03
CA PRO A 122 13.56 -0.67 -8.70
C PRO A 122 13.52 0.49 -7.71
N LEU A 123 12.66 1.48 -7.94
CA LEU A 123 12.62 2.65 -7.07
C LEU A 123 11.22 3.26 -6.96
N ALA A 124 10.74 3.34 -5.72
CA ALA A 124 9.53 4.03 -5.32
C ALA A 124 9.87 5.12 -4.29
N GLY A 125 8.92 5.99 -4.00
CA GLY A 125 9.07 6.97 -2.92
C GLY A 125 7.84 7.84 -2.71
N VAL A 126 7.68 8.33 -1.48
CA VAL A 126 6.75 9.41 -1.14
C VAL A 126 7.50 10.73 -1.31
N ALA A 127 6.85 11.75 -1.87
CA ALA A 127 7.47 13.06 -2.05
C ALA A 127 7.65 13.79 -0.70
N ASP A 128 8.57 14.76 -0.70
CA ASP A 128 8.73 15.76 0.36
C ASP A 128 9.39 17.02 -0.22
N ALA A 129 9.43 18.10 0.56
CA ALA A 129 9.94 19.39 0.12
C ALA A 129 11.42 19.38 -0.34
N ASP A 130 12.25 18.48 0.21
CA ASP A 130 13.66 18.35 -0.17
C ASP A 130 13.81 17.62 -1.52
N LEU A 131 12.96 16.62 -1.79
CA LEU A 131 12.90 15.97 -3.10
C LEU A 131 12.28 16.89 -4.18
N ALA A 132 11.30 17.73 -3.81
CA ALA A 132 10.73 18.76 -4.68
C ALA A 132 11.77 19.84 -5.06
N ALA A 133 12.58 20.26 -4.09
CA ALA A 133 13.73 21.13 -4.33
C ALA A 133 14.74 20.44 -5.27
N LEU A 134 15.09 19.18 -5.03
CA LEU A 134 16.01 18.42 -5.88
C LEU A 134 15.52 18.24 -7.32
N ALA A 135 14.21 18.02 -7.52
CA ALA A 135 13.61 18.01 -8.85
C ALA A 135 13.77 19.37 -9.57
N THR A 136 13.70 20.46 -8.82
CA THR A 136 13.91 21.82 -9.36
C THR A 136 15.38 22.11 -9.62
N GLU A 137 16.30 21.60 -8.80
CA GLU A 137 17.75 21.64 -9.04
C GLU A 137 18.14 20.88 -10.32
N ILE A 138 17.53 19.70 -10.57
CA ILE A 138 17.72 18.91 -11.79
C ILE A 138 17.23 19.67 -13.04
N GLU A 139 16.04 20.27 -12.97
CA GLU A 139 15.43 20.96 -14.11
C GLU A 139 16.16 22.26 -14.50
N LEU A 140 16.83 22.91 -13.54
CA LEU A 140 17.60 24.13 -13.72
C LEU A 140 19.11 23.89 -13.90
N ALA A 141 19.56 22.64 -13.93
CA ALA A 141 20.97 22.29 -14.06
C ALA A 141 21.54 22.57 -15.47
N ALA A 142 22.80 22.98 -15.48
CA ALA A 142 23.68 22.96 -16.64
C ALA A 142 24.96 22.20 -16.23
N PRO A 143 25.47 21.24 -17.01
CA PRO A 143 24.98 20.75 -18.30
C PRO A 143 23.60 20.06 -18.21
N PRO A 144 22.91 19.82 -19.33
CA PRO A 144 21.58 19.21 -19.35
C PRO A 144 21.55 17.82 -18.70
N VAL A 145 20.48 17.57 -17.92
CA VAL A 145 20.23 16.29 -17.26
C VAL A 145 19.25 15.44 -18.05
N PHE A 146 19.57 14.18 -18.26
CA PHE A 146 18.71 13.16 -18.89
C PHE A 146 18.42 12.02 -17.92
N ALA A 147 17.24 11.42 -18.00
CA ALA A 147 16.89 10.22 -17.24
C ALA A 147 16.93 8.98 -18.14
N LEU A 148 17.55 7.91 -17.66
CA LEU A 148 17.50 6.57 -18.24
C LEU A 148 16.78 5.62 -17.29
N ILE A 149 15.73 4.98 -17.77
CA ILE A 149 14.82 4.13 -17.00
C ILE A 149 14.98 2.70 -17.50
N GLU A 150 15.67 1.84 -16.74
CA GLU A 150 15.96 0.45 -17.14
C GLU A 150 15.09 -0.59 -16.41
N THR A 151 14.13 -0.15 -15.59
CA THR A 151 13.36 -0.96 -14.62
C THR A 151 12.05 -0.26 -14.20
N ASP A 152 11.31 -0.76 -13.21
CA ASP A 152 10.10 -0.06 -12.71
C ASP A 152 10.47 1.15 -11.85
N LEU A 153 9.82 2.28 -12.13
CA LEU A 153 9.71 3.42 -11.23
C LEU A 153 8.28 3.61 -10.75
N SER A 154 8.11 4.10 -9.51
CA SER A 154 6.82 4.61 -9.04
C SER A 154 6.93 5.81 -8.09
N GLY A 155 5.79 6.40 -7.76
CA GLY A 155 5.66 7.57 -6.88
C GLY A 155 6.62 8.70 -7.26
N ALA A 156 7.27 9.27 -6.23
CA ALA A 156 8.17 10.40 -6.38
C ALA A 156 9.46 10.08 -7.17
N ALA A 157 9.82 8.80 -7.33
CA ALA A 157 10.92 8.40 -8.22
C ALA A 157 10.54 8.59 -9.70
N ALA A 158 9.30 8.25 -10.07
CA ALA A 158 8.76 8.55 -11.39
C ALA A 158 8.61 10.07 -11.60
N GLU A 159 8.12 10.81 -10.60
CA GLU A 159 8.04 12.29 -10.65
C GLU A 159 9.41 12.94 -10.92
N LEU A 160 10.48 12.45 -10.27
CA LEU A 160 11.84 12.98 -10.44
C LEU A 160 12.33 12.89 -11.89
N THR A 161 11.90 11.88 -12.65
CA THR A 161 12.25 11.77 -14.08
C THR A 161 11.62 12.86 -14.95
N LEU A 162 10.50 13.47 -14.53
CA LEU A 162 9.84 14.55 -15.27
C LEU A 162 10.64 15.86 -15.24
N ALA A 163 11.51 16.05 -14.23
CA ALA A 163 12.45 17.16 -14.17
C ALA A 163 13.59 17.06 -15.19
N ALA A 164 13.89 15.86 -15.69
CA ALA A 164 14.92 15.66 -16.71
C ALA A 164 14.52 16.31 -18.04
N ARG A 165 15.52 16.74 -18.81
CA ARG A 165 15.34 17.41 -20.10
C ARG A 165 14.74 16.49 -21.17
N ALA A 166 15.05 15.20 -21.07
CA ALA A 166 14.41 14.10 -21.79
C ALA A 166 14.54 12.80 -20.96
N ARG A 167 13.61 11.85 -21.19
CA ARG A 167 13.58 10.50 -20.60
C ARG A 167 13.80 9.45 -21.69
N ILE A 168 14.68 8.49 -21.42
CA ILE A 168 14.98 7.32 -22.24
C ILE A 168 14.54 6.08 -21.46
N ALA A 169 13.87 5.11 -22.09
CA ALA A 169 13.46 3.87 -21.43
C ALA A 169 13.93 2.60 -22.17
N ARG A 170 14.08 1.52 -21.40
CA ARG A 170 14.20 0.14 -21.91
C ARG A 170 12.82 -0.44 -22.20
N SER A 171 12.76 -1.41 -23.11
CA SER A 171 11.50 -2.02 -23.56
C SER A 171 10.72 -2.72 -22.44
N GLY A 172 11.41 -3.20 -21.40
CA GLY A 172 10.81 -3.80 -20.20
C GLY A 172 10.61 -2.86 -19.00
N ALA A 173 10.96 -1.57 -19.13
CA ALA A 173 10.79 -0.60 -18.04
C ALA A 173 9.34 -0.13 -17.90
N THR A 174 8.96 0.34 -16.71
CA THR A 174 7.60 0.82 -16.45
C THR A 174 7.56 2.03 -15.51
N LEU A 175 6.46 2.80 -15.56
CA LEU A 175 6.25 4.03 -14.78
C LEU A 175 4.88 4.02 -14.11
N ALA A 176 4.77 4.54 -12.89
CA ALA A 176 3.50 4.78 -12.22
C ALA A 176 3.55 6.03 -11.34
N PHE A 177 2.58 6.93 -11.45
CA PHE A 177 2.48 8.13 -10.61
C PHE A 177 1.49 7.89 -9.46
N ASP A 178 1.84 6.97 -8.56
CA ASP A 178 0.89 6.32 -7.67
C ASP A 178 0.73 6.94 -6.26
N ALA A 179 1.18 8.19 -6.07
CA ALA A 179 0.96 8.97 -4.84
C ALA A 179 -0.52 9.00 -4.40
N VAL A 180 -1.44 9.05 -5.37
CA VAL A 180 -2.89 8.98 -5.13
C VAL A 180 -3.32 7.74 -4.35
N ARG A 181 -2.60 6.62 -4.43
CA ARG A 181 -2.87 5.39 -3.67
C ARG A 181 -2.58 5.51 -2.18
N LEU A 182 -1.77 6.51 -1.80
CA LEU A 182 -1.50 6.89 -0.42
C LEU A 182 -2.38 8.07 0.04
N ALA A 183 -3.42 8.41 -0.73
CA ALA A 183 -4.27 9.59 -0.56
C ALA A 183 -3.48 10.93 -0.57
N LEU A 184 -2.40 10.99 -1.35
CA LEU A 184 -1.62 12.19 -1.62
C LEU A 184 -1.74 12.64 -3.09
N PRO A 185 -1.77 13.94 -3.40
CA PRO A 185 -1.49 14.42 -4.74
C PRO A 185 0.02 14.22 -5.06
N PRO A 186 0.46 14.53 -6.30
CA PRO A 186 1.87 14.79 -6.58
C PRO A 186 2.52 15.77 -5.58
N GLY A 187 3.82 15.63 -5.39
CA GLY A 187 4.59 16.53 -4.52
C GLY A 187 6.03 16.79 -4.95
N ALA A 188 6.46 16.31 -6.12
CA ALA A 188 7.77 16.59 -6.70
C ALA A 188 7.67 17.24 -8.10
N GLY A 189 6.53 17.87 -8.38
CA GLY A 189 6.23 18.68 -9.55
C GLY A 189 5.48 17.96 -10.67
N ALA A 190 4.96 16.73 -10.47
CA ALA A 190 4.29 16.02 -11.57
C ALA A 190 2.96 16.64 -12.00
N SER A 191 2.20 17.31 -11.11
CA SER A 191 1.00 18.05 -11.54
C SER A 191 1.36 19.25 -12.42
N GLN A 192 2.63 19.67 -12.44
CA GLN A 192 3.14 20.76 -13.26
C GLN A 192 3.87 20.31 -14.53
N ARG A 193 4.73 19.29 -14.41
CA ARG A 193 5.57 18.83 -15.52
C ARG A 193 4.81 17.90 -16.45
N LEU A 194 3.98 17.00 -15.92
CA LEU A 194 3.24 16.03 -16.73
C LEU A 194 2.24 16.68 -17.71
N PRO A 195 1.32 17.59 -17.31
CA PRO A 195 0.39 18.21 -18.26
C PRO A 195 1.07 19.10 -19.32
N ARG A 196 2.31 19.54 -19.10
CA ARG A 196 3.10 20.26 -20.13
C ARG A 196 3.69 19.32 -21.19
N LEU A 197 3.90 18.05 -20.84
CA LEU A 197 4.35 16.98 -21.73
C LEU A 197 3.16 16.33 -22.48
N VAL A 198 2.11 15.92 -21.75
CA VAL A 198 1.06 15.00 -22.27
C VAL A 198 -0.35 15.60 -22.29
N GLY A 199 -0.51 16.85 -21.85
CA GLY A 199 -1.81 17.53 -21.74
C GLY A 199 -2.66 17.09 -20.54
N ALA A 200 -3.77 17.81 -20.33
CA ALA A 200 -4.64 17.58 -19.17
C ALA A 200 -5.20 16.15 -19.09
N GLU A 201 -5.71 15.60 -20.18
CA GLU A 201 -6.47 14.34 -20.16
C GLU A 201 -5.59 13.14 -19.78
N ALA A 202 -4.42 12.99 -20.41
CA ALA A 202 -3.47 11.94 -20.05
C ALA A 202 -2.83 12.19 -18.66
N ALA A 203 -2.57 13.44 -18.27
CA ALA A 203 -2.09 13.75 -16.92
C ALA A 203 -3.13 13.40 -15.84
N LEU A 204 -4.41 13.70 -16.07
CA LEU A 204 -5.52 13.35 -15.18
C LEU A 204 -5.63 11.82 -15.03
N GLU A 205 -5.62 11.08 -16.14
CA GLU A 205 -5.73 9.62 -16.10
C GLU A 205 -4.53 8.97 -15.37
N LEU A 206 -3.30 9.42 -15.64
CA LEU A 206 -2.10 8.91 -14.97
C LEU A 206 -2.07 9.24 -13.48
N LEU A 207 -2.30 10.51 -13.10
CA LEU A 207 -2.18 10.98 -11.72
C LEU A 207 -3.36 10.54 -10.84
N CYS A 208 -4.59 10.53 -11.37
CA CYS A 208 -5.77 10.13 -10.59
C CYS A 208 -5.91 8.60 -10.47
N SER A 209 -5.46 7.81 -11.45
CA SER A 209 -5.56 6.34 -11.36
C SER A 209 -4.41 5.71 -10.57
N GLY A 210 -3.22 6.33 -10.58
CA GLY A 210 -1.99 5.74 -10.07
C GLY A 210 -1.65 4.39 -10.72
N LEU A 211 -2.06 4.16 -11.97
CA LEU A 211 -1.79 2.93 -12.70
C LEU A 211 -0.35 2.91 -13.24
N ARG A 212 0.15 1.70 -13.50
CA ARG A 212 1.46 1.45 -14.11
C ARG A 212 1.29 1.36 -15.63
N ILE A 213 2.14 2.08 -16.36
CA ILE A 213 2.28 2.02 -17.82
C ILE A 213 3.65 1.43 -18.19
N ASP A 214 3.69 0.65 -19.27
CA ASP A 214 4.94 0.17 -19.86
C ASP A 214 5.65 1.28 -20.67
N ALA A 215 6.93 1.05 -21.00
CA ALA A 215 7.77 1.99 -21.73
C ALA A 215 7.18 2.40 -23.09
N ALA A 216 6.57 1.47 -23.84
CA ALA A 216 5.96 1.74 -25.14
C ALA A 216 4.73 2.65 -25.00
N THR A 217 3.87 2.39 -24.01
CA THR A 217 2.73 3.25 -23.68
C THR A 217 3.21 4.63 -23.20
N ALA A 218 4.31 4.68 -22.42
CA ALA A 218 4.89 5.94 -21.96
C ALA A 218 5.47 6.79 -23.10
N GLU A 219 6.02 6.18 -24.15
CA GLU A 219 6.49 6.87 -25.37
C GLU A 219 5.33 7.37 -26.23
N VAL A 220 4.31 6.53 -26.48
CA VAL A 220 3.10 6.91 -27.23
C VAL A 220 2.35 8.06 -26.56
N LEU A 221 2.37 8.14 -25.21
CA LEU A 221 1.78 9.24 -24.46
C LEU A 221 2.68 10.49 -24.37
N GLY A 222 3.97 10.42 -24.75
CA GLY A 222 4.92 11.53 -24.58
C GLY A 222 5.46 11.73 -23.16
N VAL A 223 5.28 10.74 -22.27
CA VAL A 223 5.92 10.69 -20.94
C VAL A 223 7.41 10.38 -21.09
N VAL A 224 7.75 9.44 -21.97
CA VAL A 224 9.12 9.07 -22.37
C VAL A 224 9.41 9.69 -23.73
N ASP A 225 10.62 10.24 -23.92
CA ASP A 225 11.03 10.89 -25.17
C ASP A 225 11.70 9.89 -26.16
N LEU A 226 12.09 8.69 -25.71
CA LEU A 226 12.57 7.57 -26.54
C LEU A 226 12.58 6.21 -25.79
N VAL A 227 12.08 5.13 -26.41
CA VAL A 227 12.36 3.74 -26.04
C VAL A 227 13.48 3.18 -26.91
N THR A 228 14.50 2.54 -26.32
CA THR A 228 15.59 1.98 -27.11
C THR A 228 16.41 0.89 -26.41
N GLU A 229 16.84 -0.10 -27.18
CA GLU A 229 17.89 -1.05 -26.78
C GLU A 229 19.29 -0.68 -27.30
N ALA A 230 19.42 0.45 -27.99
CA ALA A 230 20.67 0.88 -28.61
C ALA A 230 21.76 1.30 -27.59
N ARG A 231 23.00 1.43 -28.08
CA ARG A 231 24.10 1.99 -27.29
C ARG A 231 23.77 3.45 -26.91
N LEU A 232 23.76 3.72 -25.60
CA LEU A 232 23.25 4.96 -25.02
C LEU A 232 24.09 6.21 -25.31
N ALA A 233 25.41 6.09 -25.51
CA ALA A 233 26.28 7.25 -25.71
C ALA A 233 25.97 8.05 -27.00
N PRO A 234 25.76 7.40 -28.18
CA PRO A 234 25.14 8.04 -29.34
C PRO A 234 23.83 8.77 -29.05
N VAL A 235 22.89 8.12 -28.34
CA VAL A 235 21.56 8.67 -28.02
C VAL A 235 21.67 9.93 -27.17
N VAL A 236 22.42 9.88 -26.07
CA VAL A 236 22.61 11.03 -25.18
C VAL A 236 23.31 12.20 -25.90
N ARG A 237 24.29 11.94 -26.77
CA ARG A 237 24.93 12.99 -27.60
C ARG A 237 23.98 13.60 -28.63
N HIS A 238 23.02 12.83 -29.15
CA HIS A 238 21.97 13.35 -30.02
C HIS A 238 21.01 14.27 -29.24
N LEU A 239 20.50 13.81 -28.10
CA LEU A 239 19.58 14.59 -27.24
C LEU A 239 20.22 15.88 -26.70
N ALA A 240 21.51 15.85 -26.34
CA ALA A 240 22.27 17.04 -25.95
C ALA A 240 22.29 18.10 -27.08
N ARG A 241 22.61 17.67 -28.31
CA ARG A 241 22.64 18.53 -29.50
C ARG A 241 21.26 19.00 -29.95
N ALA A 242 20.20 18.25 -29.65
CA ALA A 242 18.82 18.62 -29.96
C ALA A 242 18.26 19.75 -29.07
N ALA A 243 18.94 20.08 -27.96
CA ALA A 243 18.65 21.21 -27.06
C ALA A 243 17.21 21.26 -26.45
N LEU A 244 16.42 20.19 -26.58
CA LEU A 244 15.01 20.03 -26.16
C LEU A 244 14.64 20.84 -24.90
N PRO A 245 13.59 21.70 -24.91
CA PRO A 245 13.29 22.56 -23.76
C PRO A 245 12.95 21.79 -22.47
N PRO A 246 13.26 22.37 -21.29
CA PRO A 246 12.92 21.77 -19.98
C PRO A 246 11.40 21.78 -19.77
N ALA A 247 10.87 20.89 -18.93
CA ALA A 247 9.42 20.71 -18.76
C ALA A 247 8.70 22.01 -18.33
N ARG A 248 9.34 22.88 -17.53
CA ARG A 248 8.84 24.21 -17.16
C ARG A 248 8.72 25.23 -18.30
N ALA A 249 9.41 25.00 -19.41
CA ALA A 249 9.36 25.84 -20.62
C ALA A 249 8.64 25.17 -21.80
N ARG A 250 8.47 23.84 -21.77
CA ARG A 250 7.54 23.10 -22.65
C ARG A 250 6.12 23.66 -22.48
N ARG A 251 5.38 23.70 -23.58
CA ARG A 251 4.00 24.20 -23.67
C ARG A 251 3.10 23.28 -24.47
N GLU A 252 3.63 22.22 -25.06
CA GLU A 252 3.00 21.35 -26.06
C GLU A 252 1.68 20.75 -25.56
N GLY A 253 1.60 20.30 -24.30
CA GLY A 253 0.35 19.83 -23.69
C GLY A 253 -0.62 20.94 -23.20
N ILE A 254 -0.21 22.21 -23.24
CA ILE A 254 -0.98 23.37 -22.73
C ILE A 254 -1.18 24.49 -23.77
N THR A 255 -0.89 24.24 -25.05
CA THR A 255 -1.12 25.20 -26.15
C THR A 255 -2.59 25.45 -26.45
N GLU A 256 -3.49 24.55 -26.03
CA GLU A 256 -4.93 24.60 -26.28
C GLU A 256 -5.74 24.75 -24.98
N PRO A 257 -5.79 25.94 -24.34
CA PRO A 257 -6.46 26.15 -23.05
C PRO A 257 -7.93 25.72 -23.02
N LEU A 258 -8.66 25.84 -24.13
CA LEU A 258 -10.07 25.42 -24.19
C LEU A 258 -10.24 23.91 -24.12
N SER A 259 -9.33 23.14 -24.72
CA SER A 259 -9.32 21.67 -24.63
C SER A 259 -8.85 21.22 -23.24
N PHE A 260 -7.84 21.89 -22.70
CA PHE A 260 -7.35 21.67 -21.33
C PHE A 260 -8.46 21.88 -20.29
N GLN A 261 -9.17 23.01 -20.36
CA GLN A 261 -10.27 23.35 -19.45
C GLN A 261 -11.49 22.43 -19.60
N LYS A 262 -11.78 21.93 -20.81
CA LYS A 262 -12.80 20.89 -21.02
C LYS A 262 -12.44 19.59 -20.29
N ALA A 263 -11.19 19.15 -20.33
CA ALA A 263 -10.74 17.95 -19.62
C ALA A 263 -10.84 18.11 -18.09
N ILE A 264 -10.42 19.27 -17.54
CA ILE A 264 -10.58 19.62 -16.12
C ILE A 264 -12.06 19.62 -15.71
N ALA A 265 -12.94 20.27 -16.48
CA ALA A 265 -14.38 20.31 -16.20
C ALA A 265 -15.00 18.91 -16.24
N ALA A 266 -14.68 18.10 -17.26
CA ALA A 266 -15.14 16.73 -17.39
C ALA A 266 -14.70 15.87 -16.18
N ALA A 267 -13.45 15.99 -15.73
CA ALA A 267 -12.94 15.31 -14.54
C ALA A 267 -13.69 15.70 -13.26
N ARG A 268 -13.90 17.00 -13.00
CA ARG A 268 -14.69 17.47 -11.84
C ARG A 268 -16.13 16.94 -11.84
N THR A 269 -16.69 16.62 -13.00
CA THR A 269 -18.06 16.06 -13.14
C THR A 269 -18.12 14.53 -13.24
N ARG A 270 -16.99 13.80 -13.22
CA ARG A 270 -16.99 12.35 -13.52
C ARG A 270 -17.40 11.50 -12.31
N SER A 271 -18.69 11.14 -12.25
CA SER A 271 -19.23 10.29 -11.16
C SER A 271 -19.21 8.78 -11.42
N ALA A 272 -19.13 8.33 -12.69
CA ALA A 272 -19.25 6.91 -13.05
C ALA A 272 -18.45 6.55 -14.33
N PRO A 273 -17.47 5.63 -14.25
CA PRO A 273 -16.75 5.26 -13.03
C PRO A 273 -16.10 6.53 -12.42
N PRO A 274 -16.05 6.65 -11.07
CA PRO A 274 -15.37 7.76 -10.42
C PRO A 274 -13.87 7.71 -10.69
N LEU A 275 -13.22 8.88 -10.76
CA LEU A 275 -11.77 8.96 -10.70
C LEU A 275 -11.25 8.54 -9.32
N GLY A 276 -9.97 8.15 -9.25
CA GLY A 276 -9.30 7.75 -8.01
C GLY A 276 -9.27 6.23 -7.77
N PRO A 277 -8.36 5.73 -6.92
CA PRO A 277 -8.32 4.32 -6.54
C PRO A 277 -9.63 3.88 -5.84
N PRO A 278 -10.28 2.77 -6.26
CA PRO A 278 -11.56 2.34 -5.71
C PRO A 278 -11.46 1.76 -4.29
N ASP A 279 -10.24 1.49 -3.83
CA ASP A 279 -9.89 1.00 -2.49
C ASP A 279 -9.82 2.08 -1.41
N LEU A 280 -9.79 3.36 -1.79
CA LEU A 280 -9.82 4.46 -0.83
C LEU A 280 -11.25 4.71 -0.31
N PRO A 281 -11.41 5.17 0.95
CA PRO A 281 -12.68 5.69 1.42
C PRO A 281 -13.19 6.80 0.47
N PRO A 282 -14.45 6.79 0.01
CA PRO A 282 -14.90 7.70 -1.06
C PRO A 282 -14.61 9.17 -0.78
N VAL A 283 -14.84 9.65 0.45
CA VAL A 283 -14.53 11.04 0.84
C VAL A 283 -13.05 11.37 0.69
N ALA A 284 -12.14 10.46 1.03
CA ALA A 284 -10.70 10.66 0.90
C ALA A 284 -10.24 10.58 -0.56
N ARG A 285 -10.82 9.65 -1.33
CA ARG A 285 -10.61 9.53 -2.79
C ARG A 285 -11.01 10.80 -3.52
N ASP A 286 -12.23 11.29 -3.26
CA ASP A 286 -12.81 12.43 -3.96
C ASP A 286 -12.08 13.73 -3.57
N MET A 287 -11.60 13.82 -2.32
CA MET A 287 -10.73 14.90 -1.86
C MET A 287 -9.37 14.90 -2.57
N VAL A 288 -8.63 13.79 -2.58
CA VAL A 288 -7.30 13.74 -3.23
C VAL A 288 -7.40 13.91 -4.75
N VAL A 289 -8.43 13.37 -5.39
CA VAL A 289 -8.71 13.60 -6.81
C VAL A 289 -9.01 15.08 -7.08
N GLY A 290 -9.78 15.74 -6.22
CA GLY A 290 -9.97 17.20 -6.28
C GLY A 290 -8.65 17.97 -6.20
N GLN A 291 -7.78 17.61 -5.26
CA GLN A 291 -6.45 18.20 -5.10
C GLN A 291 -5.55 17.98 -6.35
N ILE A 292 -5.61 16.79 -6.97
CA ILE A 292 -4.88 16.49 -8.21
C ILE A 292 -5.41 17.33 -9.37
N ILE A 293 -6.73 17.46 -9.50
CA ILE A 293 -7.36 18.31 -10.54
C ILE A 293 -6.95 19.77 -10.36
N ASP A 294 -7.01 20.31 -9.15
CA ASP A 294 -6.59 21.69 -8.84
C ASP A 294 -5.09 21.92 -9.13
N GLY A 295 -4.24 20.93 -8.82
CA GLY A 295 -2.82 20.94 -9.18
C GLY A 295 -2.61 21.06 -10.70
N ILE A 296 -3.25 20.16 -11.47
CA ILE A 296 -3.16 20.16 -12.95
C ILE A 296 -3.76 21.44 -13.54
N GLU A 297 -4.87 21.95 -13.01
CA GLU A 297 -5.49 23.21 -13.47
C GLU A 297 -4.56 24.41 -13.27
N SER A 298 -3.84 24.46 -12.13
CA SER A 298 -2.89 25.53 -11.83
C SER A 298 -1.73 25.60 -12.84
N ALA A 299 -1.44 24.52 -13.58
CA ALA A 299 -0.43 24.52 -14.65
C ALA A 299 -0.75 25.48 -15.82
N VAL A 300 -2.03 25.84 -16.01
CA VAL A 300 -2.48 26.81 -17.01
C VAL A 300 -2.87 28.15 -16.38
N LEU A 301 -3.37 28.16 -15.14
CA LEU A 301 -3.79 29.38 -14.45
C LEU A 301 -2.63 30.20 -13.83
N LEU A 302 -1.52 29.56 -13.46
CA LEU A 302 -0.42 30.19 -12.73
C LEU A 302 0.92 30.13 -13.48
N GLY A 303 1.84 31.02 -13.12
CA GLY A 303 3.26 30.88 -13.49
C GLY A 303 3.88 29.66 -12.81
N PHE A 304 4.81 28.97 -13.49
CA PHE A 304 5.31 27.64 -13.09
C PHE A 304 5.71 27.52 -11.61
N ASP A 305 6.45 28.49 -11.08
CA ASP A 305 6.94 28.44 -9.70
C ASP A 305 5.83 28.69 -8.67
N ALA A 306 4.82 29.50 -9.01
CA ALA A 306 3.61 29.66 -8.19
C ALA A 306 2.72 28.41 -8.26
N ALA A 307 2.73 27.69 -9.37
CA ALA A 307 2.01 26.43 -9.54
C ALA A 307 2.69 25.26 -8.79
N LEU A 308 4.03 25.20 -8.77
CA LEU A 308 4.78 24.30 -7.88
C LEU A 308 4.49 24.59 -6.40
N ASN A 309 4.45 25.87 -6.00
CA ASN A 309 4.07 26.22 -4.63
C ASN A 309 2.62 25.79 -4.30
N ARG A 310 1.68 25.90 -5.25
CA ARG A 310 0.31 25.38 -5.05
C ARG A 310 0.29 23.85 -4.93
N GLU A 311 1.08 23.13 -5.71
CA GLU A 311 1.24 21.67 -5.55
C GLU A 311 1.79 21.32 -4.17
N ALA A 312 2.84 22.01 -3.70
CA ALA A 312 3.40 21.79 -2.37
C ALA A 312 2.36 22.00 -1.26
N THR A 313 1.58 23.08 -1.31
CA THR A 313 0.48 23.32 -0.35
C THR A 313 -0.59 22.23 -0.42
N LEU A 314 -0.98 21.78 -1.63
CA LEU A 314 -1.94 20.67 -1.80
C LEU A 314 -1.41 19.35 -1.20
N PHE A 315 -0.11 19.10 -1.35
CA PHE A 315 0.56 17.94 -0.77
C PHE A 315 0.61 18.02 0.76
N GLU A 316 0.98 19.17 1.33
CA GLU A 316 0.99 19.41 2.78
C GLU A 316 -0.42 19.28 3.40
N GLU A 317 -1.44 19.90 2.77
CA GLU A 317 -2.87 19.77 3.14
C GLU A 317 -3.31 18.30 3.21
N ALA A 318 -2.89 17.48 2.23
CA ALA A 318 -3.20 16.04 2.21
C ALA A 318 -2.40 15.26 3.25
N PHE A 319 -1.12 15.57 3.40
CA PHE A 319 -0.18 14.87 4.28
C PHE A 319 -0.50 15.09 5.77
N ASP A 320 -0.93 16.28 6.20
CA ASP A 320 -1.36 16.49 7.59
C ASP A 320 -2.72 15.84 7.91
N GLY A 321 -3.49 15.49 6.87
CA GLY A 321 -4.83 14.93 6.93
C GLY A 321 -4.96 13.57 7.65
N PRO A 322 -6.20 13.05 7.82
CA PRO A 322 -6.43 11.84 8.61
C PRO A 322 -6.00 10.55 7.91
N VAL A 323 -5.89 10.52 6.58
CA VAL A 323 -5.70 9.28 5.79
C VAL A 323 -4.27 9.09 5.27
N ALA A 324 -3.61 10.14 4.78
CA ALA A 324 -2.29 9.99 4.17
C ALA A 324 -1.20 9.50 5.14
N PRO A 325 -1.06 10.01 6.38
CA PRO A 325 -0.10 9.48 7.36
C PRO A 325 -0.29 7.99 7.65
N ALA A 326 -1.54 7.53 7.71
CA ALA A 326 -1.90 6.15 7.94
C ALA A 326 -1.43 5.25 6.78
N LEU A 327 -1.66 5.67 5.54
CA LEU A 327 -1.25 4.91 4.35
C LEU A 327 0.27 4.97 4.14
N VAL A 328 0.90 6.12 4.38
CA VAL A 328 2.37 6.29 4.33
C VAL A 328 3.08 5.49 5.43
N HIS A 329 2.49 5.38 6.63
CA HIS A 329 3.00 4.51 7.71
C HIS A 329 2.96 3.03 7.30
N LEU A 330 1.86 2.58 6.71
CA LEU A 330 1.69 1.20 6.22
C LEU A 330 2.58 0.87 5.01
N ASP A 331 2.86 1.83 4.13
CA ASP A 331 3.81 1.64 3.02
C ASP A 331 5.26 1.56 3.55
N ARG A 332 5.63 2.43 4.49
CA ARG A 332 6.92 2.40 5.21
C ARG A 332 7.09 1.19 6.13
N ALA A 333 6.02 0.47 6.46
CA ALA A 333 6.06 -0.79 7.20
C ALA A 333 6.56 -1.97 6.34
N TRP A 334 6.64 -1.81 5.01
CA TRP A 334 7.09 -2.85 4.09
C TRP A 334 8.18 -2.30 3.13
N PRO A 335 9.38 -1.94 3.64
CA PRO A 335 10.42 -1.30 2.84
C PRO A 335 10.91 -2.17 1.67
N GLU A 336 10.86 -3.49 1.79
CA GLU A 336 11.22 -4.43 0.70
C GLU A 336 10.39 -4.26 -0.58
N ARG A 337 9.17 -3.71 -0.46
CA ARG A 337 8.31 -3.34 -1.59
C ARG A 337 9.02 -2.42 -2.59
N ALA A 338 9.85 -1.50 -2.09
CA ALA A 338 10.65 -0.60 -2.93
C ALA A 338 11.85 -1.33 -3.55
N ALA A 339 12.46 -2.28 -2.84
CA ALA A 339 13.62 -3.05 -3.31
C ALA A 339 13.29 -4.08 -4.40
N ARG A 340 12.03 -4.52 -4.53
CA ARG A 340 11.64 -5.69 -5.34
C ARG A 340 10.84 -5.45 -6.62
N ALA A 341 10.49 -4.21 -7.00
CA ALA A 341 9.75 -3.93 -8.25
C ALA A 341 10.60 -4.07 -9.53
N GLY A 342 11.18 -5.26 -9.75
CA GLY A 342 12.20 -5.51 -10.79
C GLY A 342 13.40 -6.32 -10.28
N ALA A 343 13.26 -7.02 -9.15
CA ALA A 343 14.03 -8.25 -8.95
C ALA A 343 13.58 -9.27 -10.02
N SER A 344 14.30 -9.30 -11.15
CA SER A 344 13.99 -10.15 -12.31
C SER A 344 14.45 -11.61 -12.12
N SER A 345 14.40 -12.08 -10.88
CA SER A 345 14.50 -13.48 -10.47
C SER A 345 13.92 -13.59 -9.05
N ALA A 346 13.21 -14.68 -8.76
CA ALA A 346 13.26 -15.19 -7.39
C ALA A 346 14.71 -15.67 -7.15
N PRO A 347 15.31 -15.46 -5.98
CA PRO A 347 16.58 -16.09 -5.63
C PRO A 347 16.53 -17.60 -5.93
N ASP A 348 17.56 -18.11 -6.61
CA ASP A 348 17.53 -19.41 -7.31
C ASP A 348 17.27 -20.64 -6.42
N LEU A 349 17.17 -20.45 -5.10
CA LEU A 349 16.90 -21.45 -4.07
C LEU A 349 15.44 -21.95 -4.09
N LEU A 350 14.45 -21.09 -4.39
CA LEU A 350 13.02 -21.43 -4.28
C LEU A 350 12.32 -21.42 -5.64
N THR A 351 12.48 -22.50 -6.39
CA THR A 351 11.81 -22.73 -7.68
C THR A 351 10.58 -23.64 -7.59
N ARG A 352 10.48 -24.47 -6.55
CA ARG A 352 9.42 -25.48 -6.37
C ARG A 352 9.11 -25.71 -4.89
N ILE A 353 7.83 -25.91 -4.56
CA ILE A 353 7.35 -26.29 -3.21
C ILE A 353 6.43 -27.51 -3.28
N ALA A 354 6.29 -28.22 -2.17
CA ALA A 354 5.21 -29.20 -1.98
C ALA A 354 4.18 -28.74 -0.94
N LEU A 355 2.92 -29.12 -1.13
CA LEU A 355 1.84 -28.94 -0.15
C LEU A 355 1.13 -30.27 0.13
N THR A 356 0.77 -30.49 1.39
CA THR A 356 -0.02 -31.64 1.84
C THR A 356 -1.27 -31.24 2.62
N GLY A 357 -2.28 -32.13 2.62
CA GLY A 357 -3.60 -31.92 3.19
C GLY A 357 -4.60 -31.29 2.20
N GLY A 358 -5.84 -31.81 2.18
CA GLY A 358 -6.93 -31.34 1.32
C GLY A 358 -7.54 -29.98 1.67
N GLY A 359 -6.83 -29.10 2.38
CA GLY A 359 -7.35 -27.85 2.96
C GLY A 359 -7.69 -26.76 1.94
N SER A 360 -8.70 -25.94 2.23
CA SER A 360 -9.03 -24.77 1.39
C SER A 360 -7.93 -23.70 1.41
N ARG A 361 -7.27 -23.51 2.56
CA ARG A 361 -6.08 -22.64 2.68
C ARG A 361 -4.93 -23.18 1.83
N GLY A 362 -4.63 -24.48 1.92
CA GLY A 362 -3.62 -25.13 1.09
C GLY A 362 -3.89 -25.00 -0.41
N ALA A 363 -5.12 -25.25 -0.86
CA ALA A 363 -5.51 -25.02 -2.25
C ALA A 363 -5.37 -23.56 -2.70
N THR A 364 -5.56 -22.59 -1.80
CA THR A 364 -5.36 -21.17 -2.08
C THR A 364 -3.87 -20.83 -2.18
N LEU A 365 -3.04 -21.38 -1.28
CA LEU A 365 -1.59 -21.20 -1.31
C LEU A 365 -0.94 -21.89 -2.52
N ALA A 366 -1.39 -23.09 -2.88
CA ALA A 366 -0.97 -23.82 -4.07
C ALA A 366 -1.24 -22.99 -5.33
N ALA A 367 -2.49 -22.56 -5.52
CA ALA A 367 -2.86 -21.68 -6.64
C ALA A 367 -2.07 -20.36 -6.63
N ALA A 368 -1.77 -19.80 -5.46
CA ALA A 368 -0.98 -18.59 -5.33
C ALA A 368 0.48 -18.78 -5.76
N ALA A 369 1.13 -19.84 -5.30
CA ALA A 369 2.51 -20.20 -5.65
C ALA A 369 2.65 -20.54 -7.15
N THR A 370 1.68 -21.30 -7.69
CA THR A 370 1.58 -21.60 -9.12
C THR A 370 1.54 -20.33 -9.98
N LEU A 371 0.71 -19.35 -9.60
CA LEU A 371 0.61 -18.07 -10.31
C LEU A 371 1.85 -17.18 -10.08
N ALA A 372 2.50 -17.27 -8.93
CA ALA A 372 3.81 -16.68 -8.65
C ALA A 372 4.97 -17.30 -9.46
N GLY A 373 4.68 -18.32 -10.29
CA GLY A 373 5.64 -18.95 -11.18
C GLY A 373 6.40 -20.13 -10.58
N LEU A 374 6.13 -20.48 -9.32
CA LEU A 374 6.72 -21.63 -8.62
C LEU A 374 6.13 -22.94 -9.14
N GLY A 375 6.96 -23.98 -9.21
CA GLY A 375 6.48 -25.37 -9.29
C GLY A 375 5.74 -25.74 -8.01
N VAL A 376 4.60 -26.42 -8.13
CA VAL A 376 3.78 -26.82 -6.99
C VAL A 376 3.44 -28.30 -7.09
N LEU A 377 3.95 -29.09 -6.14
CA LEU A 377 3.57 -30.49 -5.97
C LEU A 377 2.49 -30.61 -4.88
N LEU A 378 1.32 -31.13 -5.25
CA LEU A 378 0.36 -31.62 -4.27
C LEU A 378 0.73 -33.08 -3.92
N ALA A 379 1.02 -33.34 -2.65
CA ALA A 379 1.43 -34.64 -2.14
C ALA A 379 0.68 -35.02 -0.86
N ASP A 380 0.05 -36.19 -0.83
CA ASP A 380 -0.60 -36.74 0.37
C ASP A 380 -0.74 -38.27 0.20
N PRO A 381 -0.46 -39.11 1.23
CA PRO A 381 -0.74 -40.54 1.17
C PRO A 381 -2.25 -40.84 1.12
N SER A 382 -3.08 -39.96 1.64
CA SER A 382 -4.54 -40.05 1.61
C SER A 382 -5.07 -39.60 0.24
N ALA A 383 -5.40 -40.54 -0.64
CA ALA A 383 -6.03 -40.25 -1.92
C ALA A 383 -7.30 -39.35 -1.80
N PRO A 384 -8.16 -39.47 -0.77
CA PRO A 384 -9.23 -38.50 -0.52
C PRO A 384 -8.75 -37.06 -0.25
N HIS A 385 -7.65 -36.87 0.49
CA HIS A 385 -7.09 -35.53 0.70
C HIS A 385 -6.48 -34.98 -0.59
N LEU A 386 -5.72 -35.81 -1.31
CA LEU A 386 -5.05 -35.43 -2.56
C LEU A 386 -6.06 -34.98 -3.62
N SER A 387 -7.13 -35.77 -3.81
CA SER A 387 -8.23 -35.43 -4.72
C SER A 387 -8.95 -34.13 -4.30
N LEU A 388 -9.14 -33.90 -2.99
CA LEU A 388 -9.69 -32.63 -2.50
C LEU A 388 -8.74 -31.45 -2.71
N ALA A 389 -7.42 -31.63 -2.52
CA ALA A 389 -6.40 -30.61 -2.76
C ALA A 389 -6.38 -30.20 -4.24
N GLU A 390 -6.29 -31.17 -5.15
CA GLU A 390 -6.31 -30.92 -6.60
C GLU A 390 -7.61 -30.23 -7.03
N THR A 391 -8.78 -30.79 -6.67
CA THR A 391 -10.09 -30.25 -7.06
C THR A 391 -10.26 -28.81 -6.59
N ARG A 392 -9.84 -28.50 -5.36
CA ARG A 392 -9.92 -27.13 -4.80
C ARG A 392 -8.91 -26.19 -5.45
N THR A 393 -7.69 -26.65 -5.76
CA THR A 393 -6.65 -25.83 -6.40
C THR A 393 -7.02 -25.48 -7.84
N ARG A 394 -7.44 -26.47 -8.64
CA ARG A 394 -7.87 -26.23 -10.03
C ARG A 394 -9.06 -25.27 -10.11
N ARG A 395 -10.07 -25.44 -9.23
CA ARG A 395 -11.22 -24.52 -9.13
C ARG A 395 -10.83 -23.10 -8.68
N ALA A 396 -9.76 -22.95 -7.90
CA ALA A 396 -9.27 -21.65 -7.48
C ALA A 396 -8.49 -20.93 -8.60
N LEU A 397 -7.77 -21.70 -9.44
CA LEU A 397 -7.09 -21.19 -10.64
C LEU A 397 -8.05 -20.85 -11.78
N GLU A 398 -9.09 -21.65 -12.01
CA GLU A 398 -10.05 -21.57 -13.12
C GLU A 398 -10.44 -20.13 -13.57
N PRO A 399 -10.96 -19.23 -12.72
CA PRO A 399 -11.32 -17.87 -13.13
C PRO A 399 -10.12 -17.01 -13.54
N LEU A 400 -8.94 -17.25 -12.95
CA LEU A 400 -7.72 -16.48 -13.18
C LEU A 400 -7.01 -16.92 -14.47
N LEU A 401 -7.15 -18.20 -14.83
CA LEU A 401 -6.76 -18.70 -16.15
C LEU A 401 -7.67 -18.11 -17.25
N ALA A 402 -8.97 -17.95 -16.97
CA ALA A 402 -9.91 -17.26 -17.86
C ALA A 402 -9.65 -15.74 -17.98
N GLU A 403 -9.05 -15.11 -16.96
CA GLU A 403 -8.47 -13.75 -17.03
C GLU A 403 -7.19 -13.68 -17.90
N GLY A 404 -6.67 -14.82 -18.38
CA GLY A 404 -5.48 -14.89 -19.24
C GLY A 404 -4.16 -15.08 -18.48
N ARG A 405 -4.18 -15.41 -17.18
CA ARG A 405 -2.96 -15.80 -16.46
C ARG A 405 -2.51 -17.21 -16.87
N SER A 406 -1.20 -17.45 -16.90
CA SER A 406 -0.60 -18.78 -17.06
C SER A 406 -0.12 -19.32 -15.70
N GLY A 407 0.26 -20.60 -15.63
CA GLY A 407 0.76 -21.23 -14.42
C GLY A 407 0.26 -22.66 -14.20
N ALA A 408 -0.93 -23.01 -14.70
CA ALA A 408 -1.57 -24.31 -14.43
C ALA A 408 -0.72 -25.54 -14.81
N GLU A 409 0.21 -25.39 -15.76
CA GLU A 409 1.22 -26.36 -16.16
C GLU A 409 2.30 -26.65 -15.10
N ARG A 410 2.43 -25.81 -14.07
CA ARG A 410 3.34 -25.95 -12.93
C ARG A 410 2.75 -26.74 -11.74
N LEU A 411 1.49 -27.20 -11.86
CA LEU A 411 0.78 -27.93 -10.82
C LEU A 411 0.86 -29.44 -11.05
N GLU A 412 1.68 -30.12 -10.26
CA GLU A 412 1.83 -31.57 -10.23
C GLU A 412 1.07 -32.19 -9.04
N VAL A 413 0.71 -33.47 -9.16
CA VAL A 413 -0.08 -34.20 -8.17
C VAL A 413 0.47 -35.62 -8.05
N GLN A 414 0.88 -36.04 -6.85
CA GLN A 414 1.40 -37.38 -6.58
C GLN A 414 0.89 -37.93 -5.24
N GLN A 415 0.63 -39.24 -5.17
CA GLN A 415 0.27 -39.89 -3.92
C GLN A 415 1.52 -40.35 -3.15
N GLY A 416 1.51 -40.19 -1.83
CA GLY A 416 2.65 -40.54 -0.97
C GLY A 416 3.76 -39.47 -0.97
N TRP A 417 4.94 -39.86 -0.46
CA TRP A 417 6.01 -38.91 -0.11
C TRP A 417 7.28 -39.00 -1.00
N ASP A 418 7.34 -39.94 -1.95
CA ASP A 418 8.60 -40.28 -2.65
C ASP A 418 9.22 -39.09 -3.40
N ALA A 419 8.39 -38.19 -3.93
CA ALA A 419 8.81 -36.97 -4.63
C ALA A 419 9.02 -35.73 -3.74
N LEU A 420 9.11 -35.90 -2.41
CA LEU A 420 9.48 -34.82 -1.48
C LEU A 420 11.00 -34.64 -1.32
N ARG A 421 11.80 -35.66 -1.66
CA ARG A 421 13.27 -35.60 -1.55
C ARG A 421 13.85 -34.49 -2.44
N GLY A 422 14.80 -33.73 -1.91
CA GLY A 422 15.47 -32.64 -2.63
C GLY A 422 14.61 -31.40 -2.89
N LEU A 423 13.35 -31.34 -2.41
CA LEU A 423 12.58 -30.09 -2.44
C LEU A 423 13.04 -29.14 -1.32
N PRO A 424 13.11 -27.82 -1.55
CA PRO A 424 13.54 -26.87 -0.53
C PRO A 424 12.49 -26.66 0.57
N MET A 425 11.21 -26.92 0.31
CA MET A 425 10.11 -26.68 1.26
C MET A 425 8.94 -27.65 1.06
N VAL A 426 8.41 -28.17 2.18
CA VAL A 426 7.13 -28.90 2.25
C VAL A 426 6.20 -28.24 3.27
N ILE A 427 4.95 -27.98 2.88
CA ILE A 427 3.96 -27.26 3.69
C ILE A 427 2.78 -28.16 4.05
N GLU A 428 2.57 -28.44 5.34
CA GLU A 428 1.32 -29.08 5.79
C GLU A 428 0.20 -28.06 5.97
N THR A 429 -1.00 -28.42 5.53
CA THR A 429 -2.18 -27.56 5.59
C THR A 429 -3.42 -28.29 6.14
N LEU A 430 -3.21 -29.29 7.01
CA LEU A 430 -4.29 -30.14 7.53
C LEU A 430 -5.27 -29.31 8.41
N PRO A 431 -6.55 -29.20 8.02
CA PRO A 431 -7.52 -28.44 8.78
C PRO A 431 -7.96 -29.21 10.05
N GLY A 432 -7.92 -28.56 11.21
CA GLY A 432 -8.58 -29.00 12.44
C GLY A 432 -7.97 -30.20 13.19
N HIS A 433 -7.02 -30.93 12.62
CA HIS A 433 -6.47 -32.16 13.20
C HIS A 433 -5.18 -31.93 14.01
N ALA A 434 -5.25 -31.04 15.03
CA ALA A 434 -4.08 -30.66 15.83
C ALA A 434 -3.34 -31.87 16.46
N ALA A 435 -4.08 -32.90 16.90
CA ALA A 435 -3.51 -34.12 17.48
C ALA A 435 -2.78 -35.03 16.47
N ALA A 436 -3.05 -34.92 15.17
CA ALA A 436 -2.39 -35.72 14.12
C ALA A 436 -1.15 -35.03 13.53
N ARG A 437 -1.04 -33.70 13.69
CA ARG A 437 0.05 -32.89 13.13
C ARG A 437 1.46 -33.31 13.58
N PRO A 438 1.73 -33.67 14.86
CA PRO A 438 3.06 -34.11 15.28
C PRO A 438 3.53 -35.35 14.52
N ALA A 439 2.64 -36.34 14.33
CA ALA A 439 2.93 -37.55 13.58
C ALA A 439 3.18 -37.25 12.09
N LEU A 440 2.35 -36.41 11.46
CA LEU A 440 2.57 -35.99 10.07
C LEU A 440 3.91 -35.28 9.89
N LEU A 441 4.29 -34.36 10.79
CA LEU A 441 5.57 -33.65 10.68
C LEU A 441 6.77 -34.60 10.88
N ALA A 442 6.63 -35.65 11.70
CA ALA A 442 7.63 -36.71 11.83
C ALA A 442 7.73 -37.59 10.57
N ASP A 443 6.61 -37.97 9.97
CA ASP A 443 6.56 -38.71 8.69
C ASP A 443 7.21 -37.89 7.55
N LEU A 444 6.88 -36.60 7.47
CA LEU A 444 7.47 -35.67 6.51
C LEU A 444 8.97 -35.46 6.77
N ALA A 445 9.39 -35.39 8.04
CA ALA A 445 10.81 -35.29 8.39
C ALA A 445 11.58 -36.53 7.91
N ALA A 446 11.06 -37.74 8.17
CA ALA A 446 11.67 -38.99 7.73
C ALA A 446 11.73 -39.10 6.19
N ALA A 447 10.64 -38.72 5.49
CA ALA A 447 10.59 -38.72 4.03
C ALA A 447 11.50 -37.67 3.35
N THR A 448 11.96 -36.67 4.10
CA THR A 448 12.84 -35.59 3.63
C THR A 448 14.21 -35.61 4.33
N THR A 449 14.63 -36.78 4.83
CA THR A 449 15.99 -36.99 5.33
C THR A 449 17.00 -36.80 4.17
N GLN A 450 18.12 -36.13 4.44
CA GLN A 450 19.22 -35.98 3.47
C GLN A 450 19.91 -37.33 3.24
N ASP A 451 20.15 -37.71 1.99
CA ASP A 451 20.89 -38.94 1.65
C ASP A 451 22.41 -38.66 1.55
N ALA A 452 22.79 -37.42 1.21
CA ALA A 452 24.17 -36.92 1.22
C ALA A 452 24.33 -35.67 2.11
N ALA A 453 25.54 -35.45 2.64
CA ALA A 453 25.82 -34.32 3.54
C ALA A 453 25.77 -32.94 2.86
N ASP A 454 25.82 -32.90 1.52
CA ASP A 454 25.76 -31.69 0.71
C ASP A 454 24.35 -31.39 0.14
N ASP A 455 23.35 -32.25 0.42
CA ASP A 455 21.96 -32.00 0.01
C ASP A 455 21.36 -30.82 0.79
N PRO A 456 20.65 -29.86 0.17
CA PRO A 456 19.99 -28.78 0.88
C PRO A 456 18.86 -29.30 1.80
N ALA A 457 18.77 -28.75 3.01
CA ALA A 457 17.89 -29.28 4.05
C ALA A 457 16.43 -28.83 3.83
N THR A 458 15.56 -29.76 3.41
CA THR A 458 14.13 -29.47 3.20
C THR A 458 13.46 -28.83 4.43
N VAL A 459 12.94 -27.62 4.24
CA VAL A 459 12.24 -26.86 5.28
C VAL A 459 10.83 -27.44 5.49
N LEU A 460 10.50 -27.72 6.75
CA LEU A 460 9.20 -28.26 7.17
C LEU A 460 8.32 -27.11 7.65
N VAL A 461 7.25 -26.82 6.91
CA VAL A 461 6.37 -25.68 7.22
C VAL A 461 5.04 -26.17 7.79
N SER A 462 4.73 -25.75 9.01
CA SER A 462 3.39 -25.91 9.58
C SER A 462 2.50 -24.72 9.18
N GLY A 463 1.57 -24.96 8.25
CA GLY A 463 0.61 -23.97 7.74
C GLY A 463 -0.51 -23.61 8.73
N SER A 464 -0.17 -23.48 10.00
CA SER A 464 -1.09 -23.64 11.12
C SER A 464 -1.95 -22.43 11.44
N ASP A 465 -3.11 -22.72 12.02
CA ASP A 465 -3.89 -21.75 12.81
C ASP A 465 -3.83 -22.01 14.32
N ARG A 466 -3.48 -23.24 14.75
CA ARG A 466 -3.43 -23.72 16.14
C ARG A 466 -2.43 -24.90 16.24
N PRO A 467 -1.13 -24.67 16.51
CA PRO A 467 -0.61 -24.89 17.88
C PRO A 467 0.62 -24.02 18.26
N ASP A 468 1.18 -24.28 19.44
CA ASP A 468 2.57 -23.96 19.80
C ASP A 468 3.57 -24.71 18.90
N LEU A 469 4.57 -24.00 18.38
CA LEU A 469 5.58 -24.53 17.45
C LEU A 469 6.71 -25.28 18.17
N ASP A 470 7.00 -24.94 19.43
CA ASP A 470 8.04 -25.61 20.21
C ASP A 470 7.59 -27.03 20.60
N GLN A 471 6.31 -27.20 20.95
CA GLN A 471 5.68 -28.51 21.16
C GLN A 471 5.67 -29.39 19.89
N LEU A 472 5.61 -28.78 18.69
CA LEU A 472 5.78 -29.52 17.44
C LEU A 472 7.25 -29.90 17.22
N ALA A 473 8.21 -29.02 17.55
CA ALA A 473 9.63 -29.32 17.47
C ALA A 473 10.03 -30.46 18.42
N ASP A 474 9.44 -30.54 19.62
CA ASP A 474 9.72 -31.61 20.58
C ASP A 474 9.29 -33.00 20.11
N ALA A 475 8.30 -33.08 19.21
CA ALA A 475 7.90 -34.33 18.56
C ALA A 475 8.81 -34.76 17.40
N LEU A 476 9.79 -33.94 17.00
CA LEU A 476 10.71 -34.22 15.89
C LEU A 476 12.08 -34.74 16.35
N PRO A 477 12.76 -35.54 15.50
CA PRO A 477 14.19 -35.83 15.62
C PRO A 477 14.99 -34.53 15.70
N ALA A 478 16.08 -34.51 16.48
CA ALA A 478 16.82 -33.29 16.83
C ALA A 478 17.32 -32.52 15.59
N GLU A 479 17.84 -33.27 14.61
CA GLU A 479 18.28 -32.84 13.29
C GLU A 479 17.18 -32.16 12.46
N ALA A 480 15.92 -32.54 12.64
CA ALA A 480 14.79 -31.98 11.91
C ALA A 480 14.23 -30.69 12.55
N ARG A 481 14.52 -30.42 13.83
CA ARG A 481 13.98 -29.27 14.59
C ARG A 481 14.39 -27.93 13.99
N ALA A 482 15.65 -27.81 13.55
CA ALA A 482 16.18 -26.64 12.88
C ALA A 482 15.45 -26.30 11.56
N ARG A 483 14.81 -27.29 10.93
CA ARG A 483 14.08 -27.16 9.67
C ARG A 483 12.60 -26.80 9.87
N LEU A 484 12.09 -26.85 11.10
CA LEU A 484 10.68 -26.59 11.38
C LEU A 484 10.41 -25.10 11.54
N ILE A 485 9.41 -24.59 10.80
CA ILE A 485 8.92 -23.22 10.91
C ILE A 485 7.39 -23.18 10.77
N GLY A 486 6.74 -22.23 11.45
CA GLY A 486 5.32 -21.97 11.26
C GLY A 486 5.09 -20.90 10.20
N LEU A 487 4.03 -21.02 9.41
CA LEU A 487 3.68 -20.02 8.40
C LEU A 487 2.18 -19.86 8.32
N ARG A 488 1.67 -18.67 8.70
CA ARG A 488 0.25 -18.36 8.71
C ARG A 488 -0.06 -17.22 7.73
N LEU A 489 -1.05 -17.45 6.86
CA LEU A 489 -1.48 -16.55 5.79
C LEU A 489 -2.90 -15.99 6.08
N PRO A 490 -3.08 -15.13 7.09
CA PRO A 490 -4.39 -14.58 7.42
C PRO A 490 -4.93 -13.73 6.26
N GLY A 491 -6.19 -13.98 5.89
CA GLY A 491 -6.89 -13.20 4.88
C GLY A 491 -6.50 -13.44 3.42
N LEU A 492 -5.57 -14.34 3.10
CA LEU A 492 -5.12 -14.61 1.73
C LEU A 492 -6.30 -14.88 0.76
N ARG A 493 -6.35 -14.13 -0.34
CA ARG A 493 -7.23 -14.37 -1.50
C ARG A 493 -6.43 -14.22 -2.80
N LEU A 494 -6.77 -14.98 -3.82
CA LEU A 494 -6.04 -14.94 -5.10
C LEU A 494 -6.10 -13.61 -5.88
N PRO A 495 -7.16 -12.76 -5.81
CA PRO A 495 -7.16 -11.46 -6.46
C PRO A 495 -6.08 -10.48 -5.94
N ASP A 496 -5.53 -10.71 -4.74
CA ASP A 496 -4.51 -9.85 -4.14
C ASP A 496 -3.11 -10.07 -4.76
N LEU A 497 -2.91 -11.15 -5.52
CA LEU A 497 -1.66 -11.47 -6.22
C LEU A 497 -1.45 -10.53 -7.42
N ARG A 498 -0.77 -9.42 -7.16
CA ARG A 498 -0.25 -8.48 -8.17
C ARG A 498 1.03 -9.02 -8.78
N LEU A 499 0.86 -9.88 -9.76
CA LEU A 499 1.96 -10.41 -10.56
C LEU A 499 2.42 -9.38 -11.60
N GLN A 500 3.64 -9.54 -12.08
CA GLN A 500 4.32 -8.56 -12.91
C GLN A 500 3.65 -8.43 -14.30
N GLY A 501 3.31 -7.20 -14.67
CA GLY A 501 2.84 -6.85 -16.02
C GLY A 501 1.31 -6.85 -16.24
N MET A 502 0.86 -5.79 -16.91
CA MET A 502 -0.44 -5.67 -17.59
C MET A 502 -1.72 -5.62 -16.72
N ARG A 503 -2.87 -5.59 -17.42
CA ARG A 503 -4.10 -4.88 -17.04
C ARG A 503 -5.03 -5.70 -16.16
N LEU A 504 -5.76 -5.01 -15.29
CA LEU A 504 -7.07 -5.47 -14.81
C LEU A 504 -8.19 -4.64 -15.47
N PRO A 505 -9.09 -5.25 -16.27
CA PRO A 505 -10.43 -4.70 -16.47
C PRO A 505 -11.28 -4.88 -15.20
N GLU A 506 -12.49 -4.31 -15.19
CA GLU A 506 -13.38 -4.22 -14.02
C GLU A 506 -13.69 -5.58 -13.35
N ILE A 507 -13.27 -5.78 -12.08
CA ILE A 507 -14.02 -6.67 -11.17
C ILE A 507 -15.18 -5.87 -10.58
N ARG A 508 -16.39 -6.19 -11.01
CA ARG A 508 -17.62 -5.47 -10.64
C ARG A 508 -18.20 -5.92 -9.30
N GLN A 509 -18.65 -4.93 -8.53
CA GLN A 509 -19.76 -4.97 -7.56
C GLN A 509 -19.74 -6.04 -6.44
N GLY A 510 -19.68 -5.58 -5.18
CA GLY A 510 -20.45 -6.21 -4.11
C GLY A 510 -19.73 -6.85 -2.92
N GLY A 511 -18.95 -6.06 -2.15
CA GLY A 511 -18.72 -6.33 -0.72
C GLY A 511 -17.34 -6.84 -0.31
N ASP A 512 -16.91 -6.40 0.88
CA ASP A 512 -15.88 -6.95 1.79
C ASP A 512 -14.55 -7.45 1.18
N ALA A 513 -14.13 -6.85 0.05
CA ALA A 513 -12.83 -7.08 -0.60
C ALA A 513 -11.78 -6.05 -0.15
N ALA A 514 -11.48 -6.00 1.15
CA ALA A 514 -10.26 -5.35 1.60
C ALA A 514 -9.04 -6.18 1.18
N ARG A 515 -7.92 -5.50 0.86
CA ARG A 515 -6.71 -6.12 0.32
C ARG A 515 -5.96 -6.95 1.37
N SER A 516 -6.38 -8.19 1.57
CA SER A 516 -6.02 -9.02 2.71
C SER A 516 -4.98 -10.09 2.36
N GLY A 517 -3.93 -10.15 3.16
CA GLY A 517 -2.75 -10.96 2.90
C GLY A 517 -1.51 -10.39 3.57
N VAL A 518 -0.99 -11.14 4.53
CA VAL A 518 0.31 -11.00 5.18
C VAL A 518 0.80 -12.40 5.53
N VAL A 519 2.09 -12.59 5.70
CA VAL A 519 2.71 -13.85 6.14
C VAL A 519 3.25 -13.65 7.54
N GLU A 520 2.54 -14.18 8.53
CA GLU A 520 3.10 -14.36 9.87
C GLU A 520 4.05 -15.57 9.79
N ILE A 521 5.36 -15.30 9.78
CA ILE A 521 6.43 -16.30 9.81
C ILE A 521 6.72 -16.56 11.30
N ILE A 522 6.37 -17.73 11.79
CA ILE A 522 6.52 -18.08 13.20
C ILE A 522 7.80 -18.90 13.37
N ALA A 523 8.78 -18.35 14.08
CA ALA A 523 9.97 -19.09 14.49
C ALA A 523 9.83 -19.54 15.94
N GLY A 524 10.19 -20.80 16.22
CA GLY A 524 10.30 -21.35 17.58
C GLY A 524 11.74 -21.28 18.08
N ASN A 525 11.97 -21.73 19.30
CA ASN A 525 13.29 -21.65 19.95
C ASN A 525 14.35 -22.52 19.24
N ALA A 526 13.89 -23.53 18.49
CA ALA A 526 14.73 -24.45 17.73
C ALA A 526 14.83 -24.10 16.23
N THR A 527 14.06 -23.13 15.70
CA THR A 527 14.01 -22.83 14.26
C THR A 527 15.33 -22.22 13.77
N GLY A 528 15.91 -22.81 12.71
CA GLY A 528 17.17 -22.37 12.13
C GLY A 528 17.03 -21.17 11.17
N PRO A 529 18.12 -20.43 10.91
CA PRO A 529 18.10 -19.24 10.05
C PRO A 529 17.75 -19.56 8.59
N GLU A 530 18.10 -20.74 8.10
CA GLU A 530 17.75 -21.22 6.75
C GLU A 530 16.23 -21.37 6.58
N ALA A 531 15.53 -21.93 7.57
CA ALA A 531 14.08 -22.05 7.56
C ALA A 531 13.38 -20.67 7.56
N ILE A 532 13.92 -19.70 8.30
CA ILE A 532 13.44 -18.31 8.30
C ILE A 532 13.65 -17.67 6.93
N HIS A 533 14.84 -17.79 6.33
CA HIS A 533 15.13 -17.26 5.01
C HIS A 533 14.25 -17.88 3.92
N MET A 534 14.05 -19.20 3.96
CA MET A 534 13.21 -19.91 3.00
C MET A 534 11.71 -19.53 3.12
N ALA A 535 11.22 -19.25 4.33
CA ALA A 535 9.88 -18.70 4.54
C ALA A 535 9.75 -17.24 4.07
N GLN A 536 10.80 -16.42 4.23
CA GLN A 536 10.86 -15.07 3.65
C GLN A 536 10.82 -15.14 2.12
N GLU A 537 11.58 -16.04 1.49
CA GLU A 537 11.57 -16.20 0.03
C GLU A 537 10.21 -16.67 -0.52
N LEU A 538 9.45 -17.49 0.23
CA LEU A 538 8.06 -17.79 -0.17
C LEU A 538 7.16 -16.56 -0.07
N ALA A 539 7.22 -15.78 1.02
CA ALA A 539 6.45 -14.55 1.16
C ALA A 539 6.80 -13.52 0.05
N HIS A 540 8.09 -13.41 -0.25
CA HIS A 540 8.66 -12.60 -1.32
C HIS A 540 8.18 -13.04 -2.72
N ALA A 541 8.20 -14.34 -3.03
CA ALA A 541 7.73 -14.89 -4.30
C ALA A 541 6.23 -14.66 -4.49
N LEU A 542 5.43 -14.83 -3.43
CA LEU A 542 4.00 -14.50 -3.41
C LEU A 542 3.70 -12.99 -3.48
N ALA A 543 4.73 -12.14 -3.41
CA ALA A 543 4.61 -10.68 -3.31
C ALA A 543 3.69 -10.23 -2.15
N LEU A 544 3.83 -10.87 -0.98
CA LEU A 544 3.08 -10.58 0.24
C LEU A 544 3.98 -9.92 1.31
N PRO A 545 3.43 -9.06 2.18
CA PRO A 545 4.18 -8.58 3.34
C PRO A 545 4.38 -9.73 4.31
N TRP A 546 5.47 -9.72 5.06
CA TRP A 546 5.70 -10.68 6.13
C TRP A 546 6.18 -9.99 7.40
N LEU A 547 6.05 -10.69 8.52
CA LEU A 547 6.65 -10.33 9.79
C LEU A 547 7.15 -11.60 10.47
N LEU A 548 8.30 -11.50 11.14
CA LEU A 548 8.79 -12.55 12.02
C LEU A 548 8.04 -12.45 13.35
N VAL A 549 7.53 -13.58 13.82
CA VAL A 549 6.69 -13.72 15.02
C VAL A 549 7.32 -14.79 15.93
N GLY A 550 7.44 -14.49 17.22
CA GLY A 550 7.87 -15.47 18.22
C GLY A 550 6.75 -16.48 18.57
N PRO A 551 7.05 -17.57 19.29
CA PRO A 551 6.04 -18.57 19.64
C PRO A 551 5.01 -17.97 20.60
N VAL A 552 3.77 -17.79 20.13
CA VAL A 552 2.67 -17.19 20.90
C VAL A 552 1.31 -17.71 20.42
N GLU A 553 0.44 -18.10 21.34
CA GLU A 553 -0.89 -18.63 20.99
C GLU A 553 -1.75 -17.57 20.30
N GLY A 554 -2.40 -17.93 19.19
CA GLY A 554 -3.16 -17.00 18.36
C GLY A 554 -2.31 -16.00 17.57
N PHE A 555 -0.98 -16.13 17.62
CA PHE A 555 -0.04 -15.36 16.81
C PHE A 555 -0.32 -13.85 16.90
N ILE A 556 -0.31 -13.11 15.79
CA ILE A 556 -0.66 -11.68 15.76
C ILE A 556 -2.12 -11.50 15.31
N SER A 557 -2.48 -11.91 14.09
CA SER A 557 -3.81 -11.57 13.55
C SER A 557 -4.96 -12.26 14.28
N GLU A 558 -4.77 -13.45 14.88
CA GLU A 558 -5.87 -14.12 15.59
C GLU A 558 -6.10 -13.48 16.98
N ARG A 559 -5.06 -13.20 17.77
CA ARG A 559 -5.19 -12.42 19.03
C ARG A 559 -5.84 -11.05 18.81
N LEU A 560 -5.41 -10.30 17.78
CA LEU A 560 -6.02 -9.01 17.43
C LEU A 560 -7.49 -9.15 16.98
N LEU A 561 -7.83 -10.22 16.28
CA LEU A 561 -9.22 -10.52 15.89
C LEU A 561 -10.09 -10.91 17.09
N TRP A 562 -9.56 -11.68 18.04
CA TRP A 562 -10.24 -11.99 19.29
C TRP A 562 -10.47 -10.72 20.13
N ALA A 563 -9.47 -9.83 20.22
CA ALA A 563 -9.63 -8.52 20.86
C ALA A 563 -10.69 -7.65 20.18
N LEU A 564 -10.78 -7.66 18.84
CA LEU A 564 -11.87 -6.99 18.10
C LEU A 564 -13.25 -7.52 18.51
N ARG A 565 -13.40 -8.83 18.73
CA ARG A 565 -14.64 -9.44 19.23
C ARG A 565 -14.95 -9.00 20.67
N ILE A 566 -13.96 -8.89 21.56
CA ILE A 566 -14.15 -8.32 22.92
C ILE A 566 -14.64 -6.86 22.86
N GLY A 567 -14.07 -6.04 21.97
CA GLY A 567 -14.52 -4.67 21.74
C GLY A 567 -15.94 -4.57 21.18
N ALA A 568 -16.36 -5.53 20.35
CA ALA A 568 -17.74 -5.64 19.85
C ALA A 568 -18.72 -6.06 20.97
N ASP A 569 -18.37 -7.07 21.77
CA ASP A 569 -19.21 -7.57 22.87
C ASP A 569 -19.41 -6.52 23.98
N SER A 570 -18.36 -5.74 24.27
CA SER A 570 -18.43 -4.53 25.09
C SER A 570 -19.48 -3.52 24.61
N CYS A 571 -19.70 -3.40 23.29
CA CYS A 571 -20.76 -2.56 22.74
C CYS A 571 -22.16 -3.13 23.00
N LEU A 572 -22.32 -4.45 23.04
CA LEU A 572 -23.59 -5.09 23.39
C LEU A 572 -23.90 -4.92 24.88
N ASP A 573 -22.91 -5.06 25.77
CA ASP A 573 -23.06 -4.79 27.22
C ASP A 573 -23.50 -3.33 27.47
N ALA A 574 -23.01 -2.37 26.66
CA ALA A 574 -23.37 -0.95 26.73
C ALA A 574 -24.70 -0.57 26.05
N GLY A 575 -25.33 -1.46 25.26
CA GLY A 575 -26.67 -1.26 24.71
C GLY A 575 -26.86 -1.41 23.20
N ALA A 576 -25.79 -1.57 22.41
CA ALA A 576 -25.90 -1.80 20.96
C ALA A 576 -26.42 -3.21 20.62
N ARG A 577 -26.92 -3.43 19.40
CA ARG A 577 -27.28 -4.76 18.87
C ARG A 577 -26.22 -5.31 17.89
N PRO A 578 -26.15 -6.64 17.66
CA PRO A 578 -25.21 -7.26 16.73
C PRO A 578 -25.17 -6.61 15.33
N ALA A 579 -26.33 -6.34 14.72
CA ALA A 579 -26.40 -5.70 13.41
C ALA A 579 -26.05 -4.20 13.44
N GLU A 580 -26.23 -3.52 14.58
CA GLU A 580 -25.80 -2.12 14.76
C GLU A 580 -24.27 -2.03 14.84
N VAL A 581 -23.63 -2.99 15.52
CA VAL A 581 -22.17 -3.11 15.60
C VAL A 581 -21.57 -3.45 14.24
N ASP A 582 -22.05 -4.51 13.59
CA ASP A 582 -21.59 -4.92 12.25
C ASP A 582 -21.77 -3.78 11.22
N ALA A 583 -22.89 -3.05 11.26
CA ALA A 583 -23.12 -1.91 10.38
C ALA A 583 -22.25 -0.68 10.73
N ALA A 584 -21.90 -0.48 12.00
CA ALA A 584 -21.01 0.62 12.40
C ALA A 584 -19.57 0.39 11.92
N VAL A 585 -19.02 -0.81 12.12
CA VAL A 585 -17.64 -1.13 11.68
C VAL A 585 -17.53 -1.21 10.16
N LEU A 586 -18.55 -1.78 9.46
CA LEU A 586 -18.57 -1.79 7.99
C LEU A 586 -18.59 -0.36 7.40
N ARG A 587 -19.40 0.55 7.97
CA ARG A 587 -19.39 1.98 7.56
C ARG A 587 -18.07 2.70 7.85
N ALA A 588 -17.30 2.22 8.83
CA ALA A 588 -15.95 2.68 9.13
C ALA A 588 -14.86 1.96 8.31
N GLY A 589 -15.23 1.16 7.29
CA GLY A 589 -14.29 0.52 6.37
C GLY A 589 -13.57 -0.71 6.92
N PHE A 590 -14.08 -1.33 8.00
CA PHE A 590 -13.63 -2.67 8.41
C PHE A 590 -14.09 -3.69 7.37
N ALA A 591 -13.19 -4.60 6.97
CA ALA A 591 -13.50 -5.70 6.07
C ALA A 591 -14.37 -6.78 6.71
N LEU A 592 -14.30 -6.87 8.04
CA LEU A 592 -14.99 -7.88 8.84
C LEU A 592 -16.15 -7.28 9.62
N ARG A 593 -17.26 -8.01 9.60
CA ARG A 593 -18.45 -7.81 10.42
C ARG A 593 -18.41 -8.84 11.56
N PRO A 594 -18.04 -8.47 12.80
CA PRO A 594 -17.78 -9.41 13.90
C PRO A 594 -18.82 -10.51 14.06
N TYR A 595 -20.12 -10.18 14.07
CA TYR A 595 -21.16 -11.16 14.35
C TYR A 595 -21.45 -12.06 13.14
N ARG A 596 -21.40 -11.54 11.91
CA ARG A 596 -21.39 -12.41 10.70
C ARG A 596 -20.16 -13.29 10.60
N GLN A 597 -19.01 -12.88 11.14
CA GLN A 597 -17.82 -13.73 11.18
C GLN A 597 -17.97 -14.84 12.22
N ILE A 598 -18.50 -14.53 13.41
CA ILE A 598 -18.82 -15.52 14.45
C ILE A 598 -19.83 -16.55 13.92
N ASP A 599 -20.89 -16.11 13.24
CA ASP A 599 -21.84 -17.03 12.59
C ASP A 599 -21.18 -17.88 11.50
N ALA A 600 -20.26 -17.32 10.71
CA ALA A 600 -19.53 -18.07 9.67
C ALA A 600 -18.52 -19.09 10.24
N LEU A 601 -17.98 -18.84 11.44
CA LEU A 601 -17.14 -19.76 12.21
C LEU A 601 -17.96 -20.82 12.97
N GLY A 602 -19.19 -20.48 13.33
CA GLY A 602 -20.03 -21.22 14.27
C GLY A 602 -19.73 -20.82 15.72
N LEU A 603 -20.77 -20.65 16.54
CA LEU A 603 -20.66 -20.09 17.89
C LEU A 603 -19.75 -20.90 18.81
N GLY A 604 -19.77 -22.24 18.72
CA GLY A 604 -18.86 -23.11 19.48
C GLY A 604 -17.38 -22.94 19.09
N GLY A 605 -17.11 -22.60 17.83
CA GLY A 605 -15.76 -22.22 17.39
C GLY A 605 -15.31 -20.87 17.96
N ALA A 606 -16.24 -19.91 18.07
CA ALA A 606 -15.99 -18.61 18.69
C ALA A 606 -15.78 -18.69 20.21
N GLU A 607 -16.54 -19.55 20.93
CA GLU A 607 -16.30 -19.81 22.36
C GLU A 607 -14.95 -20.51 22.59
N ALA A 608 -14.55 -21.45 21.72
CA ALA A 608 -13.23 -22.07 21.79
C ALA A 608 -12.09 -21.07 21.51
N ASP A 609 -12.28 -20.13 20.58
CA ASP A 609 -11.34 -19.01 20.35
C ASP A 609 -11.26 -18.09 21.58
N ARG A 610 -12.41 -17.81 22.19
CA ARG A 610 -12.51 -16.96 23.38
C ARG A 610 -11.84 -17.59 24.62
N ALA A 611 -11.89 -18.91 24.76
CA ALA A 611 -11.15 -19.64 25.79
C ALA A 611 -9.63 -19.44 25.64
N ARG A 612 -9.09 -19.63 24.42
CA ARG A 612 -7.65 -19.37 24.15
C ARG A 612 -7.23 -17.94 24.41
N LEU A 613 -8.03 -16.93 24.05
CA LEU A 613 -7.71 -15.55 24.45
C LEU A 613 -7.71 -15.41 25.99
N GLN A 614 -8.57 -16.14 26.71
CA GLN A 614 -8.62 -16.07 28.17
C GLN A 614 -7.36 -16.69 28.80
N ASP A 615 -6.86 -17.80 28.26
CA ASP A 615 -5.64 -18.44 28.72
C ASP A 615 -4.40 -17.57 28.40
N ALA A 616 -4.41 -16.90 27.24
CA ALA A 616 -3.39 -15.94 26.83
C ALA A 616 -3.50 -14.52 27.46
N THR A 617 -4.55 -14.22 28.25
CA THR A 617 -4.80 -12.88 28.81
C THR A 617 -4.88 -12.89 30.34
N THR A 618 -4.06 -12.07 30.99
CA THR A 618 -4.13 -11.86 32.45
C THR A 618 -5.45 -11.23 32.88
N GLY A 619 -6.29 -12.01 33.58
CA GLY A 619 -7.55 -11.56 34.17
C GLY A 619 -8.78 -11.77 33.27
N ALA A 620 -9.96 -11.73 33.88
CA ALA A 620 -11.21 -12.10 33.21
C ALA A 620 -11.53 -11.19 32.00
N LEU A 621 -11.64 -11.80 30.83
CA LEU A 621 -12.12 -11.17 29.61
C LEU A 621 -13.63 -10.87 29.71
N PRO A 622 -14.09 -9.64 29.38
CA PRO A 622 -15.51 -9.32 29.29
C PRO A 622 -16.29 -10.35 28.47
N GLN A 623 -17.45 -10.75 28.97
CA GLN A 623 -18.44 -11.54 28.24
C GLN A 623 -19.73 -10.73 28.12
N THR A 624 -20.48 -10.95 27.05
CA THR A 624 -21.92 -10.69 27.02
C THR A 624 -22.72 -11.87 27.56
N GLY A 625 -22.30 -13.10 27.26
CA GLY A 625 -23.08 -14.32 27.51
C GLY A 625 -24.19 -14.55 26.48
N LEU A 626 -24.29 -13.71 25.45
CA LEU A 626 -25.28 -13.85 24.38
C LEU A 626 -25.02 -15.12 23.55
N ALA A 627 -23.78 -15.37 23.13
CA ALA A 627 -23.40 -16.57 22.38
C ALA A 627 -23.88 -17.87 23.05
N GLY A 628 -23.54 -18.07 24.33
CA GLY A 628 -24.02 -19.21 25.11
C GLY A 628 -25.55 -19.27 25.30
N ALA A 629 -26.27 -18.15 25.22
CA ALA A 629 -27.74 -18.14 25.22
C ALA A 629 -28.31 -18.58 23.86
N LEU A 630 -27.77 -18.05 22.74
CA LEU A 630 -28.16 -18.46 21.37
C LEU A 630 -27.88 -19.96 21.14
N TRP A 631 -26.75 -20.46 21.64
CA TRP A 631 -26.39 -21.88 21.59
C TRP A 631 -27.42 -22.78 22.30
N ARG A 632 -27.94 -22.35 23.47
CA ARG A 632 -29.02 -23.08 24.19
C ARG A 632 -30.37 -23.04 23.47
N LEU A 633 -30.57 -22.10 22.54
CA LEU A 633 -31.74 -22.03 21.65
C LEU A 633 -31.52 -22.80 20.34
N GLY A 634 -30.35 -23.43 20.15
CA GLY A 634 -29.98 -24.16 18.93
C GLY A 634 -29.47 -23.28 17.78
N TRP A 635 -29.36 -21.96 17.97
CA TRP A 635 -28.88 -21.04 16.95
C TRP A 635 -27.34 -21.04 17.00
N THR A 636 -26.73 -21.94 16.22
CA THR A 636 -25.31 -22.27 16.31
C THR A 636 -24.43 -21.59 15.25
N GLY A 637 -25.03 -20.90 14.28
CA GLY A 637 -24.36 -20.11 13.25
C GLY A 637 -24.83 -20.45 11.83
N ARG A 638 -24.13 -19.88 10.84
CA ARG A 638 -24.47 -19.91 9.41
C ARG A 638 -24.65 -21.31 8.83
N LEU A 639 -23.90 -22.31 9.31
CA LEU A 639 -24.01 -23.70 8.83
C LEU A 639 -25.32 -24.37 9.24
N ALA A 640 -25.93 -23.94 10.34
CA ALA A 640 -27.27 -24.36 10.76
C ALA A 640 -28.38 -23.44 10.21
N GLY A 641 -28.04 -22.46 9.38
CA GLY A 641 -28.94 -21.44 8.86
C GLY A 641 -29.32 -20.33 9.86
N LEU A 642 -28.93 -20.43 11.13
CA LEU A 642 -29.44 -19.58 12.20
C LEU A 642 -28.40 -19.35 13.31
N GLY A 643 -28.16 -18.08 13.67
CA GLY A 643 -27.20 -17.66 14.68
C GLY A 643 -27.52 -16.27 15.23
N TYR A 644 -26.58 -15.32 15.16
CA TYR A 644 -26.88 -13.90 15.33
C TYR A 644 -27.77 -13.37 14.19
N TYR A 645 -27.62 -13.94 13.00
CA TYR A 645 -28.43 -13.68 11.82
C TYR A 645 -29.25 -14.90 11.40
N ASP A 646 -30.36 -14.63 10.72
CA ASP A 646 -31.11 -15.59 9.91
C ASP A 646 -30.49 -15.65 8.50
N TYR A 647 -30.15 -16.85 8.02
CA TYR A 647 -29.55 -17.12 6.71
C TYR A 647 -30.52 -17.82 5.72
N ALA A 648 -31.82 -17.87 6.01
CA ALA A 648 -32.83 -18.41 5.10
C ALA A 648 -32.98 -17.63 3.78
N THR A 649 -32.38 -16.43 3.67
CA THR A 649 -32.33 -15.64 2.42
C THR A 649 -30.91 -15.24 2.05
N ALA A 650 -30.72 -14.84 0.80
CA ALA A 650 -29.43 -14.37 0.27
C ALA A 650 -28.90 -13.08 0.95
N MET A 651 -29.75 -12.34 1.67
CA MET A 651 -29.39 -11.14 2.43
C MET A 651 -29.72 -11.32 3.92
N PRO A 652 -28.81 -11.94 4.71
CA PRO A 652 -29.08 -12.27 6.11
C PRO A 652 -29.51 -11.06 6.95
N THR A 653 -30.53 -11.23 7.78
CA THR A 653 -31.09 -10.22 8.68
C THR A 653 -30.86 -10.60 10.15
N GLU A 654 -30.80 -9.64 11.05
CA GLU A 654 -30.75 -9.91 12.50
C GLU A 654 -31.98 -10.76 12.88
N HIS A 655 -31.80 -11.87 13.59
CA HIS A 655 -32.94 -12.72 13.94
C HIS A 655 -33.89 -11.96 14.89
N PRO A 656 -35.22 -11.94 14.69
CA PRO A 656 -36.13 -11.01 15.39
C PRO A 656 -36.02 -11.03 16.92
N ASP A 657 -35.82 -12.22 17.50
CA ASP A 657 -35.74 -12.42 18.95
C ASP A 657 -34.39 -12.01 19.58
N ILE A 658 -33.37 -11.63 18.79
CA ILE A 658 -32.03 -11.25 19.29
C ILE A 658 -32.11 -10.15 20.34
N GLY A 659 -32.99 -9.15 20.16
CA GLY A 659 -33.20 -8.09 21.14
C GLY A 659 -33.71 -8.62 22.49
N MET A 660 -34.72 -9.50 22.46
CA MET A 660 -35.30 -10.11 23.66
C MET A 660 -34.28 -10.98 24.42
N VAL A 661 -33.51 -11.81 23.70
CA VAL A 661 -32.47 -12.66 24.31
C VAL A 661 -31.35 -11.78 24.91
N LEU A 662 -30.90 -10.76 24.20
CA LEU A 662 -29.85 -9.86 24.67
C LEU A 662 -30.28 -9.02 25.88
N ASP A 663 -31.51 -8.50 25.90
CA ASP A 663 -32.02 -7.75 27.06
C ASP A 663 -32.27 -8.63 28.29
N SER A 664 -32.70 -9.88 28.09
CA SER A 664 -32.75 -10.88 29.17
C SER A 664 -31.36 -11.14 29.76
N VAL A 665 -30.35 -11.31 28.90
CA VAL A 665 -28.95 -11.56 29.31
C VAL A 665 -28.32 -10.36 30.01
N ARG A 666 -28.60 -9.13 29.55
CA ARG A 666 -28.20 -7.87 30.23
C ARG A 666 -28.82 -7.76 31.62
N THR A 667 -30.14 -7.95 31.70
CA THR A 667 -30.91 -7.80 32.95
C THR A 667 -30.47 -8.81 34.01
N GLY A 668 -30.28 -10.08 33.62
CA GLY A 668 -29.77 -11.13 34.50
C GLY A 668 -28.34 -10.89 35.03
N ARG A 669 -27.63 -9.89 34.50
CA ARG A 669 -26.28 -9.49 34.91
C ARG A 669 -26.21 -8.05 35.46
N GLY A 670 -27.35 -7.42 35.72
CA GLY A 670 -27.42 -6.04 36.23
C GLY A 670 -26.89 -4.96 35.26
N ARG A 671 -26.68 -5.30 33.97
CA ARG A 671 -26.27 -4.34 32.95
C ARG A 671 -27.49 -3.56 32.45
N ARG A 672 -27.33 -2.25 32.26
CA ARG A 672 -28.35 -1.35 31.71
C ARG A 672 -27.86 -0.75 30.39
N ALA A 673 -28.65 -0.91 29.33
CA ALA A 673 -28.38 -0.26 28.06
C ALA A 673 -28.33 1.28 28.23
N GLN A 674 -27.23 1.87 27.76
CA GLN A 674 -27.02 3.32 27.67
C GLN A 674 -27.18 3.81 26.22
N GLY A 675 -26.95 2.91 25.25
CA GLY A 675 -26.92 3.22 23.82
C GLY A 675 -25.57 3.75 23.37
N LEU A 676 -25.19 3.48 22.13
CA LEU A 676 -23.93 3.94 21.55
C LEU A 676 -24.16 4.53 20.15
N THR A 677 -23.50 5.65 19.86
CA THR A 677 -23.37 6.13 18.48
C THR A 677 -22.43 5.21 17.69
N PRO A 678 -22.55 5.14 16.34
CA PRO A 678 -21.64 4.35 15.51
C PRO A 678 -20.16 4.69 15.73
N GLY A 679 -19.83 5.95 16.00
CA GLY A 679 -18.47 6.39 16.32
C GLY A 679 -17.96 5.82 17.65
N GLN A 680 -18.81 5.72 18.69
CA GLN A 680 -18.43 5.10 19.97
C GLN A 680 -18.23 3.59 19.86
N ILE A 681 -19.02 2.91 19.01
CA ILE A 681 -18.84 1.48 18.71
C ILE A 681 -17.46 1.25 18.08
N VAL A 682 -17.16 1.96 16.99
CA VAL A 682 -15.87 1.88 16.29
C VAL A 682 -14.70 2.22 17.23
N ASN A 683 -14.90 3.19 18.13
CA ASN A 683 -13.92 3.56 19.15
C ASN A 683 -13.63 2.42 20.15
N ARG A 684 -14.66 1.73 20.65
CA ARG A 684 -14.49 0.56 21.55
C ARG A 684 -13.78 -0.58 20.83
N CYS A 685 -14.17 -0.89 19.59
CA CYS A 685 -13.49 -1.87 18.76
C CYS A 685 -11.99 -1.55 18.56
N LEU A 686 -11.64 -0.32 18.17
CA LEU A 686 -10.24 0.09 17.97
C LEU A 686 -9.44 0.13 19.28
N LEU A 687 -10.04 0.56 20.40
CA LEU A 687 -9.38 0.51 21.72
C LEU A 687 -9.06 -0.92 22.15
N ALA A 688 -9.95 -1.89 21.93
CA ALA A 688 -9.71 -3.28 22.31
C ALA A 688 -8.53 -3.87 21.52
N VAL A 689 -8.46 -3.63 20.21
CA VAL A 689 -7.32 -4.06 19.39
C VAL A 689 -6.04 -3.30 19.76
N THR A 690 -6.13 -2.02 20.14
CA THR A 690 -4.98 -1.22 20.64
C THR A 690 -4.39 -1.81 21.91
N VAL A 691 -5.23 -2.24 22.86
CA VAL A 691 -4.78 -2.89 24.09
C VAL A 691 -3.97 -4.14 23.77
N GLU A 692 -4.48 -5.00 22.89
CA GLU A 692 -3.85 -6.28 22.56
C GLU A 692 -2.57 -6.12 21.72
N ALA A 693 -2.58 -5.20 20.76
CA ALA A 693 -1.39 -4.80 20.01
C ALA A 693 -0.27 -4.27 20.93
N ALA A 694 -0.62 -3.49 21.95
CA ALA A 694 0.33 -2.97 22.93
C ALA A 694 0.81 -4.03 23.95
N ARG A 695 0.08 -5.15 24.13
CA ARG A 695 0.58 -6.34 24.85
C ARG A 695 1.60 -7.10 23.99
N LEU A 696 1.23 -7.47 22.76
CA LEU A 696 2.09 -8.20 21.82
C LEU A 696 3.45 -7.51 21.58
N LEU A 697 3.47 -6.17 21.50
CA LEU A 697 4.69 -5.37 21.37
C LEU A 697 5.50 -5.26 22.68
N ALA A 698 4.85 -5.39 23.85
CA ALA A 698 5.53 -5.45 25.15
C ALA A 698 6.05 -6.85 25.50
N GLU A 699 5.47 -7.90 24.90
CA GLU A 699 5.91 -9.30 24.98
C GLU A 699 7.13 -9.61 24.08
N HIS A 700 7.62 -8.63 23.30
CA HIS A 700 8.71 -8.79 22.33
C HIS A 700 8.44 -9.88 21.27
N ARG A 701 7.17 -10.04 20.84
CA ARG A 701 6.76 -11.08 19.86
C ARG A 701 6.80 -10.64 18.40
N VAL A 702 7.01 -9.35 18.13
CA VAL A 702 7.13 -8.74 16.78
C VAL A 702 8.29 -7.77 16.80
N THR A 703 8.97 -7.59 15.67
CA THR A 703 10.12 -6.68 15.50
C THR A 703 9.82 -5.24 15.94
N ASP A 704 8.67 -4.70 15.55
CA ASP A 704 8.34 -3.29 15.73
C ASP A 704 6.83 -3.00 15.58
N ALA A 705 6.45 -1.77 15.94
CA ALA A 705 5.07 -1.31 15.90
C ALA A 705 4.48 -1.21 14.47
N ARG A 706 5.30 -0.95 13.44
CA ARG A 706 4.82 -0.78 12.05
C ARG A 706 4.53 -2.14 11.41
N ALA A 707 5.38 -3.12 11.63
CA ALA A 707 5.14 -4.51 11.20
C ALA A 707 3.86 -5.06 11.84
N LEU A 708 3.62 -4.80 13.12
CA LEU A 708 2.40 -5.18 13.83
C LEU A 708 1.17 -4.45 13.25
N ASP A 709 1.23 -3.13 13.04
CA ASP A 709 0.16 -2.34 12.44
C ASP A 709 -0.20 -2.81 11.01
N LEU A 710 0.81 -3.15 10.20
CA LEU A 710 0.63 -3.72 8.87
C LEU A 710 -0.05 -5.10 8.93
N ALA A 711 0.41 -5.98 9.83
CA ALA A 711 -0.23 -7.28 10.05
C ALA A 711 -1.68 -7.13 10.51
N ALA A 712 -1.96 -6.18 11.41
CA ALA A 712 -3.31 -5.88 11.88
C ALA A 712 -4.23 -5.48 10.70
N VAL A 713 -3.81 -4.54 9.85
CA VAL A 713 -4.58 -4.11 8.67
C VAL A 713 -4.76 -5.25 7.66
N ARG A 714 -3.68 -5.98 7.34
CA ARG A 714 -3.66 -6.98 6.26
C ARG A 714 -4.25 -8.33 6.63
N GLY A 715 -4.08 -8.77 7.87
CA GLY A 715 -4.53 -10.07 8.36
C GLY A 715 -5.90 -10.04 9.06
N THR A 716 -6.26 -8.93 9.73
CA THR A 716 -7.58 -8.79 10.39
C THR A 716 -8.59 -7.95 9.61
N GLY A 717 -8.17 -7.25 8.55
CA GLY A 717 -9.07 -6.41 7.76
C GLY A 717 -9.52 -5.13 8.48
N LEU A 718 -8.70 -4.61 9.39
CA LEU A 718 -8.84 -3.24 9.90
C LEU A 718 -8.74 -2.23 8.74
N PRO A 719 -9.47 -1.11 8.79
CA PRO A 719 -9.42 -0.08 7.76
C PRO A 719 -8.01 0.49 7.60
N ALA A 720 -7.39 0.31 6.43
CA ALA A 720 -6.03 0.81 6.15
C ALA A 720 -5.87 2.33 6.39
N HIS A 721 -6.95 3.10 6.26
CA HIS A 721 -6.96 4.54 6.51
C HIS A 721 -6.83 4.94 8.00
N THR A 722 -6.77 3.99 8.95
CA THR A 722 -6.39 4.27 10.35
C THR A 722 -4.91 4.01 10.62
N GLY A 723 -4.20 3.35 9.71
CA GLY A 723 -2.77 3.05 9.80
C GLY A 723 -2.44 1.83 10.66
N GLY A 724 -3.46 1.17 11.25
CA GLY A 724 -3.28 0.13 12.25
C GLY A 724 -3.57 0.63 13.68
N PRO A 725 -3.75 -0.29 14.65
CA PRO A 725 -4.16 0.05 16.02
C PRO A 725 -3.18 0.97 16.76
N LEU A 726 -1.87 0.80 16.59
CA LEU A 726 -0.84 1.55 17.31
C LEU A 726 -0.67 2.96 16.71
N HIS A 727 -0.60 3.09 15.38
CA HIS A 727 -0.61 4.39 14.72
C HIS A 727 -1.90 5.19 15.00
N TRP A 728 -3.07 4.54 14.95
CA TRP A 728 -4.35 5.16 15.31
C TRP A 728 -4.33 5.71 16.75
N ALA A 729 -3.86 4.91 17.71
CA ALA A 729 -3.73 5.33 19.10
C ALA A 729 -2.73 6.47 19.28
N GLY A 730 -1.62 6.45 18.52
CA GLY A 730 -0.63 7.52 18.42
C GLY A 730 -1.23 8.84 17.94
N ARG A 731 -1.90 8.83 16.76
CA ARG A 731 -2.58 10.01 16.19
C ARG A 731 -3.73 10.52 17.07
N ARG A 732 -4.39 9.65 17.84
CA ARG A 732 -5.41 10.05 18.85
C ARG A 732 -4.80 10.73 20.10
N GLY A 733 -3.53 10.47 20.38
CA GLY A 733 -2.83 10.91 21.59
C GLY A 733 -2.94 9.88 22.73
N LEU A 734 -1.81 9.28 23.11
CA LEU A 734 -1.77 8.16 24.05
C LEU A 734 -2.27 8.49 25.46
N LEU A 735 -2.18 9.75 25.91
CA LEU A 735 -2.76 10.19 27.19
C LEU A 735 -4.28 10.03 27.19
N ARG A 736 -4.93 10.42 26.09
CA ARG A 736 -6.38 10.27 25.90
C ARG A 736 -6.78 8.80 25.81
N VAL A 737 -6.02 7.99 25.06
CA VAL A 737 -6.20 6.53 25.00
C VAL A 737 -6.15 5.91 26.40
N LYS A 738 -5.10 6.23 27.19
CA LYS A 738 -4.94 5.77 28.57
C LYS A 738 -6.14 6.15 29.44
N SER A 739 -6.64 7.38 29.36
CA SER A 739 -7.82 7.82 30.12
C SER A 739 -9.11 7.12 29.70
N GLU A 740 -9.34 6.92 28.39
CA GLU A 740 -10.52 6.19 27.89
C GLU A 740 -10.50 4.71 28.32
N LEU A 741 -9.32 4.08 28.31
CA LEU A 741 -9.09 2.72 28.80
C LEU A 741 -9.29 2.58 30.31
N SER A 742 -8.69 3.46 31.14
CA SER A 742 -8.88 3.43 32.59
C SER A 742 -10.35 3.55 33.02
N ARG A 743 -11.17 4.31 32.28
CA ARG A 743 -12.62 4.38 32.51
C ARG A 743 -13.32 3.06 32.16
N LEU A 744 -13.01 2.47 31.00
CA LEU A 744 -13.56 1.15 30.63
C LEU A 744 -13.13 0.05 31.62
N ALA A 745 -11.93 0.13 32.18
CA ALA A 745 -11.45 -0.82 33.19
C ALA A 745 -12.24 -0.75 34.51
N GLN A 746 -12.78 0.42 34.87
CA GLN A 746 -13.68 0.59 36.03
C GLN A 746 -15.09 0.07 35.75
N GLU A 747 -15.56 0.13 34.49
CA GLU A 747 -16.92 -0.26 34.08
C GLU A 747 -17.03 -1.76 33.70
N GLU A 748 -15.96 -2.33 33.15
CA GLU A 748 -15.96 -3.62 32.44
C GLU A 748 -14.79 -4.55 32.80
N GLY A 749 -13.83 -4.10 33.61
CA GLY A 749 -12.85 -4.98 34.28
C GLY A 749 -11.49 -5.13 33.59
N ALA A 750 -10.79 -6.22 33.94
CA ALA A 750 -9.34 -6.36 33.80
C ALA A 750 -8.80 -6.17 32.37
N PHE A 751 -9.48 -6.71 31.36
CA PHE A 751 -9.03 -6.61 29.95
C PHE A 751 -8.72 -5.17 29.52
N TRP A 752 -9.51 -4.20 29.97
CA TRP A 752 -9.40 -2.79 29.58
C TRP A 752 -8.31 -2.00 30.33
N GLN A 753 -7.62 -2.60 31.31
CA GLN A 753 -6.56 -1.91 32.03
C GLN A 753 -5.46 -1.45 31.04
N PRO A 754 -5.04 -0.17 31.05
CA PRO A 754 -4.05 0.32 30.10
C PRO A 754 -2.73 -0.47 30.21
N PRO A 755 -2.24 -1.09 29.11
CA PRO A 755 -0.96 -1.79 29.11
C PRO A 755 0.18 -0.90 29.59
N ALA A 756 1.13 -1.46 30.34
CA ALA A 756 2.25 -0.73 30.93
C ALA A 756 3.02 0.10 29.88
N LEU A 757 3.23 -0.47 28.67
CA LEU A 757 3.85 0.22 27.54
C LEU A 757 3.14 1.54 27.18
N ILE A 758 1.81 1.60 27.20
CA ILE A 758 1.06 2.86 26.98
C ILE A 758 1.29 3.84 28.12
N ALA A 759 1.35 3.36 29.37
CA ALA A 759 1.61 4.21 30.53
C ALA A 759 3.02 4.82 30.49
N ASP A 760 4.04 4.06 30.07
CA ASP A 760 5.43 4.51 29.96
C ASP A 760 5.68 5.40 28.73
N LEU A 761 5.05 5.10 27.58
CA LEU A 761 5.07 6.00 26.42
C LEU A 761 4.51 7.38 26.78
N VAL A 762 3.36 7.43 27.48
CA VAL A 762 2.77 8.69 28.00
C VAL A 762 3.69 9.39 28.99
N LYS A 763 4.27 8.66 29.95
CA LYS A 763 5.20 9.20 30.97
C LYS A 763 6.44 9.85 30.36
N HIS A 764 6.93 9.31 29.24
CA HIS A 764 8.14 9.77 28.57
C HIS A 764 7.88 10.63 27.31
N GLY A 765 6.62 10.99 27.02
CA GLY A 765 6.26 11.82 25.85
C GLY A 765 6.52 11.15 24.49
N ARG A 766 6.60 9.82 24.43
CA ARG A 766 6.93 9.03 23.24
C ARG A 766 5.69 8.41 22.60
N ARG A 767 5.81 8.03 21.33
CA ARG A 767 4.84 7.26 20.53
C ARG A 767 5.36 5.84 20.30
N PHE A 768 4.51 4.93 19.83
CA PHE A 768 4.95 3.58 19.43
C PHE A 768 6.00 3.58 18.31
N GLU A 769 5.91 4.55 17.38
CA GLU A 769 6.89 4.76 16.30
C GLU A 769 8.27 5.24 16.79
N ASP A 770 8.38 5.69 18.05
CA ASP A 770 9.63 6.18 18.65
C ASP A 770 10.35 5.08 19.46
N LEU A 771 9.86 3.84 19.39
CA LEU A 771 10.51 2.66 19.93
C LEU A 771 11.50 2.10 18.88
N PRO A 772 12.68 1.60 19.29
CA PRO A 772 13.57 0.89 18.39
C PRO A 772 12.92 -0.43 17.95
N ALA A 773 13.38 -0.95 16.80
CA ALA A 773 13.16 -2.35 16.46
C ALA A 773 13.79 -3.27 17.52
N GLN A 774 13.20 -4.44 17.69
CA GLN A 774 13.47 -5.37 18.78
C GLN A 774 13.80 -6.75 18.21
N ASP A 775 14.74 -7.45 18.82
CA ASP A 775 14.94 -8.87 18.55
C ASP A 775 13.69 -9.64 18.99
N VAL A 776 13.10 -10.40 18.06
CA VAL A 776 11.93 -11.24 18.35
C VAL A 776 12.35 -12.31 19.36
N ASN A 777 11.68 -12.37 20.51
CA ASN A 777 12.10 -13.26 21.59
C ASN A 777 11.75 -14.73 21.29
N LEU A 778 12.74 -15.46 20.74
CA LEU A 778 12.76 -16.90 20.48
C LEU A 778 13.17 -17.72 21.73
N THR A 779 12.73 -17.28 22.91
CA THR A 779 12.81 -18.05 24.16
C THR A 779 11.64 -17.72 25.08
N PRO A 780 10.99 -18.70 25.72
CA PRO A 780 10.15 -18.45 26.88
C PRO A 780 11.01 -17.84 27.99
N ARG A 781 10.56 -16.71 28.57
CA ARG A 781 11.11 -16.30 29.86
C ARG A 781 10.59 -17.31 30.89
N ALA A 782 11.51 -17.98 31.59
CA ALA A 782 11.18 -18.54 32.89
C ALA A 782 10.66 -17.40 33.79
N GLU A 783 9.59 -17.66 34.53
CA GLU A 783 8.98 -16.66 35.41
C GLU A 783 9.94 -16.26 36.54
N ALA A 784 9.82 -15.00 37.00
CA ALA A 784 10.71 -14.34 37.96
C ALA A 784 9.93 -13.54 39.00
#